data_AF-W5UA14-F1
#
_entry.id   AF-W5UA14-F1
#
_cell.length_a   1.000
_cell.length_b   1.000
_cell.length_c   1.000
_cell.angle_alpha   90.00
_cell.angle_beta   90.00
_cell.angle_gamma   90.00
#
_symmetry.space_group_name_H-M   'P 1'
#
loop_
_entity.id
_entity.type
_entity.pdbx_description
1 polymer ?
#
loop_
_entity_poly.entity_id
_entity_poly.type
_entity_poly.pdbx_seq_one_letter_code
_entity_poly.pdbx_strand_id
1 'polypeptide(L)'
;MLTLRMAETESLSGSEQNSIQQDPNQDEASGAAETSSPVAETNGLSAAQQDVLERCLHALTHAKNDSQVLAALLLITRLCPANQLDRVTLHRVFEAVGFNLPARLLVTAIRGSESSGLPPEELLSLGTALLAALSTDPDMATHPQLLSTIPLLLGLLEGGAPVSQKRAQRDTAASPTTEKTHPGAASHHTSKSTSGKEAPTSPSGLGDGDEAVQPPTSILDEAVASDCYQVLNSLCALPRGPDQLLSRGAVPALCRAVSQKQTLSCEKGLPLLAHLLSSSVRHRAWNKHPSELLSLLDRISQNFSQMSDPNHLEMCAQIPQFLPPTGGEPQTQELRDVVGRLWATLRPVVQGRLGSEQLGHVLVLSACLLDLCGWDPAGPPKFCCLLVNRACVEVRMALEEPPGTKLSAQQQHTVTACYRILESAMEQACNMGDSTDSPAQPEVTIAGLSLQQSRQVLGVLEEAFSAIIYYLQQVDLSRYDDPFVFATFRALCAWLAEETSCLKEEIMALLPFLIGYTKHHLRDKKGKGLADWMSKMAVTDGSQAGTWTGEHVLRYLLPALCHLSAEEGPRKVLLSLDTPAVLVDFLVHGWGVLKTQSGKTVNRDPSLETACSALLNFVVTEPERVRTDACFASLDALLSEALPSLLYKSRLLVLTANFCTLGLMINRLKPTLIGLGNSSQQLFFSSALRFLRGALQAVEGEGQVQVSPLWAPWWEEACELWRLSLQALGGCVNTQPWIATIIREEGWLQNILSLLESSCGLPDPHSQEALEEALCAIAQKCSFCRQDISISMKRETADSLHCMPQLRKILMSQDHELWGNNSNI
;
A
#
# COMPACT_ATOMS: atom_id res chain seq x y z
N MET A 1 0.54 43.67 25.82
CA MET A 1 -0.05 44.64 24.87
C MET A 1 -0.29 43.88 23.58
N LEU A 2 -1.51 43.93 23.01
CA LEU A 2 -2.01 43.18 21.85
C LEU A 2 -2.16 41.65 22.03
N THR A 3 -3.18 41.24 22.79
CA THR A 3 -3.81 39.92 22.65
C THR A 3 -4.94 40.01 21.62
N LEU A 4 -4.63 39.71 20.36
CA LEU A 4 -5.63 39.44 19.31
C LEU A 4 -6.12 38.00 19.52
N ARG A 5 -7.18 37.83 20.34
CA ARG A 5 -7.94 36.59 20.37
C ARG A 5 -8.99 36.62 19.25
N MET A 6 -8.81 35.80 18.23
CA MET A 6 -9.90 35.41 17.33
C MET A 6 -10.38 34.03 17.77
N ALA A 7 -11.67 33.93 18.07
CA ALA A 7 -12.31 32.73 18.57
C ALA A 7 -12.36 31.63 17.50
N GLU A 8 -12.04 30.41 17.92
CA GLU A 8 -12.31 29.16 17.20
C GLU A 8 -13.83 28.99 17.06
N THR A 9 -14.32 28.79 15.84
CA THR A 9 -15.72 28.48 15.57
C THR A 9 -15.96 26.98 15.75
N GLU A 10 -16.53 26.59 16.88
CA GLU A 10 -17.22 25.31 17.05
C GLU A 10 -18.57 25.34 16.34
N SER A 11 -18.77 24.44 15.38
CA SER A 11 -20.06 24.20 14.74
C SER A 11 -20.89 23.24 15.60
N LEU A 12 -21.82 23.78 16.39
CA LEU A 12 -22.87 23.01 17.06
C LEU A 12 -24.20 23.15 16.30
N SER A 13 -24.66 22.00 15.83
CA SER A 13 -25.98 21.73 15.31
C SER A 13 -27.06 21.98 16.38
N GLY A 14 -28.15 22.63 15.96
CA GLY A 14 -29.31 22.88 16.80
C GLY A 14 -30.55 23.07 15.93
N SER A 15 -31.11 21.96 15.47
CA SER A 15 -32.47 21.87 14.96
C SER A 15 -33.44 21.86 16.14
N GLU A 16 -34.37 22.82 16.21
CA GLU A 16 -35.67 22.57 16.84
C GLU A 16 -36.74 23.51 16.30
N GLN A 17 -37.91 22.91 16.12
CA GLN A 17 -39.08 23.36 15.40
C GLN A 17 -39.83 24.47 16.14
N ASN A 18 -40.51 25.35 15.38
CA ASN A 18 -41.89 25.69 15.72
C ASN A 18 -42.67 26.19 14.50
N SER A 19 -43.69 25.41 14.17
CA SER A 19 -44.75 25.65 13.20
C SER A 19 -45.79 26.63 13.78
N ILE A 20 -46.46 27.41 12.92
CA ILE A 20 -47.89 27.82 12.90
C ILE A 20 -48.03 28.81 11.72
N GLN A 21 -48.55 28.45 10.54
CA GLN A 21 -49.95 28.30 10.07
C GLN A 21 -50.59 29.58 9.47
N GLN A 22 -51.00 29.44 8.19
CA GLN A 22 -52.05 30.15 7.40
C GLN A 22 -51.82 31.61 6.93
N ASP A 23 -52.30 32.09 5.77
CA ASP A 23 -52.71 31.62 4.42
C ASP A 23 -53.03 32.94 3.60
N PRO A 24 -53.70 32.98 2.44
CA PRO A 24 -53.14 33.31 1.12
C PRO A 24 -53.65 34.64 0.48
N ASN A 25 -53.03 35.07 -0.64
CA ASN A 25 -53.66 35.61 -1.88
C ASN A 25 -52.63 36.38 -2.75
N GLN A 26 -52.40 35.91 -3.98
CA GLN A 26 -52.79 36.54 -5.27
C GLN A 26 -52.06 37.85 -5.61
N ASP A 27 -51.21 37.86 -6.65
CA ASP A 27 -51.60 38.28 -8.01
C ASP A 27 -50.43 38.30 -9.01
N GLU A 28 -50.83 38.33 -10.27
CA GLU A 28 -50.10 38.06 -11.52
C GLU A 28 -49.03 39.10 -11.96
N ALA A 29 -48.27 38.65 -12.96
CA ALA A 29 -47.88 39.38 -14.18
C ALA A 29 -46.45 39.93 -14.33
N SER A 30 -45.73 39.24 -15.23
CA SER A 30 -44.96 39.75 -16.37
C SER A 30 -43.82 40.76 -16.20
N GLY A 31 -42.63 40.31 -16.61
CA GLY A 31 -41.81 41.02 -17.60
C GLY A 31 -40.73 41.95 -17.07
N ALA A 32 -39.46 41.51 -17.18
CA ALA A 32 -38.39 42.21 -17.90
C ALA A 32 -37.03 41.62 -17.50
N ALA A 33 -36.19 41.39 -18.50
CA ALA A 33 -34.80 41.03 -18.32
C ALA A 33 -34.03 42.21 -17.71
N GLU A 34 -33.42 42.01 -16.55
CA GLU A 34 -32.30 42.82 -16.09
C GLU A 34 -31.13 41.90 -15.72
N THR A 35 -30.04 42.14 -16.44
CA THR A 35 -28.69 41.63 -16.22
C THR A 35 -28.26 41.87 -14.78
N SER A 36 -28.12 40.80 -13.99
CA SER A 36 -27.48 40.85 -12.68
C SER A 36 -25.96 40.96 -12.84
N SER A 37 -25.45 42.18 -12.71
CA SER A 37 -24.07 42.48 -12.33
C SER A 37 -23.69 41.77 -11.02
N PRO A 38 -22.40 41.45 -10.80
CA PRO A 38 -21.98 40.71 -9.62
C PRO A 38 -22.21 41.55 -8.37
N VAL A 39 -22.76 40.91 -7.34
CA VAL A 39 -22.98 41.50 -6.01
C VAL A 39 -21.64 41.99 -5.48
N ALA A 40 -21.49 43.31 -5.37
CA ALA A 40 -20.37 43.95 -4.70
C ALA A 40 -20.46 43.64 -3.21
N GLU A 41 -19.48 42.89 -2.69
CA GLU A 41 -19.27 42.73 -1.26
C GLU A 41 -19.10 44.12 -0.63
N THR A 42 -19.98 44.45 0.30
CA THR A 42 -20.03 45.75 0.97
C THR A 42 -18.82 45.91 1.90
N ASN A 43 -17.90 46.81 1.55
CA ASN A 43 -16.78 47.26 2.40
C ASN A 43 -17.28 47.71 3.78
N GLY A 44 -16.82 47.07 4.86
CA GLY A 44 -17.24 47.33 6.24
C GLY A 44 -16.65 48.58 6.91
N LEU A 45 -15.94 49.44 6.17
CA LEU A 45 -15.26 50.63 6.70
C LEU A 45 -16.04 51.91 6.35
N SER A 46 -16.14 52.85 7.31
CA SER A 46 -16.67 54.19 7.02
C SER A 46 -15.72 54.98 6.11
N ALA A 47 -16.24 55.94 5.34
CA ALA A 47 -15.45 56.79 4.45
C ALA A 47 -14.30 57.52 5.18
N ALA A 48 -14.52 57.92 6.44
CA ALA A 48 -13.48 58.53 7.27
C ALA A 48 -12.37 57.53 7.67
N GLN A 49 -12.71 56.26 7.91
CA GLN A 49 -11.72 55.21 8.19
C GLN A 49 -10.92 54.85 6.94
N GLN A 50 -11.54 54.83 5.76
CA GLN A 50 -10.83 54.61 4.48
C GLN A 50 -9.82 55.73 4.19
N ASP A 51 -10.20 56.99 4.38
CA ASP A 51 -9.28 58.12 4.22
C ASP A 51 -8.09 58.07 5.19
N VAL A 52 -8.33 57.65 6.43
CA VAL A 52 -7.26 57.47 7.42
C VAL A 52 -6.37 56.29 7.06
N LEU A 53 -6.96 55.18 6.61
CA LEU A 53 -6.22 53.99 6.18
C LEU A 53 -5.28 54.29 5.00
N GLU A 54 -5.74 55.01 3.99
CA GLU A 54 -4.89 55.40 2.85
C GLU A 54 -3.74 56.32 3.27
N ARG A 55 -3.97 57.25 4.21
CA ARG A 55 -2.90 58.07 4.78
C ARG A 55 -1.91 57.25 5.60
N CYS A 56 -2.37 56.28 6.36
CA CYS A 56 -1.53 55.37 7.12
C CYS A 56 -0.72 54.45 6.21
N LEU A 57 -1.30 53.93 5.12
CA LEU A 57 -0.61 53.15 4.09
C LEU A 57 0.47 53.98 3.38
N HIS A 58 0.18 55.24 3.07
CA HIS A 58 1.17 56.16 2.52
C HIS A 58 2.33 56.41 3.51
N ALA A 59 2.02 56.60 4.80
CA ALA A 59 3.04 56.74 5.84
C ALA A 59 3.86 55.46 6.05
N LEU A 60 3.23 54.28 5.96
CA LEU A 60 3.85 52.97 6.12
C LEU A 60 4.84 52.68 4.98
N THR A 61 4.44 52.96 3.74
CA THR A 61 5.29 52.78 2.54
C THR A 61 6.48 53.75 2.47
N HIS A 62 6.39 54.92 3.11
CA HIS A 62 7.44 55.95 3.11
C HIS A 62 8.23 56.03 4.42
N ALA A 63 8.01 55.08 5.35
CA ALA A 63 8.70 55.04 6.62
C ALA A 63 10.21 54.81 6.45
N LYS A 64 11.04 55.58 7.16
CA LYS A 64 12.51 55.52 7.08
C LYS A 64 13.15 54.67 8.18
N ASN A 65 12.40 54.35 9.24
CA ASN A 65 12.87 53.56 10.36
C ASN A 65 11.76 52.67 10.95
N ASP A 66 12.17 51.64 11.68
CA ASP A 66 11.28 50.62 12.25
C ASP A 66 10.24 51.22 13.22
N SER A 67 10.60 52.31 13.91
CA SER A 67 9.69 53.04 14.80
C SER A 67 8.53 53.71 14.05
N GLN A 68 8.78 54.27 12.86
CA GLN A 68 7.73 54.86 12.01
C GLN A 68 6.80 53.77 11.44
N VAL A 69 7.37 52.63 11.03
CA VAL A 69 6.60 51.46 10.56
C VAL A 69 5.67 50.96 11.66
N LEU A 70 6.18 50.77 12.88
CA LEU A 70 5.39 50.31 14.03
C LEU A 70 4.32 51.32 14.45
N ALA A 71 4.63 52.63 14.46
CA ALA A 71 3.66 53.67 14.78
C ALA A 71 2.50 53.72 13.77
N ALA A 72 2.80 53.62 12.47
CA ALA A 72 1.78 53.56 11.42
C ALA A 72 0.92 52.28 11.54
N LEU A 73 1.55 51.13 11.81
CA LEU A 73 0.86 49.86 11.97
C LEU A 73 -0.04 49.82 13.23
N LEU A 74 0.41 50.40 14.35
CA LEU A 74 -0.40 50.55 15.56
C LEU A 74 -1.60 51.47 15.34
N LEU A 75 -1.46 52.49 14.48
CA LEU A 75 -2.56 53.38 14.13
C LEU A 75 -3.59 52.66 13.24
N ILE A 76 -3.13 51.87 12.27
CA ILE A 76 -4.00 51.03 11.41
C ILE A 76 -4.78 50.03 12.29
N THR A 77 -4.09 49.26 13.14
CA THR A 77 -4.71 48.23 13.98
C THR A 77 -5.69 48.79 15.02
N ARG A 78 -5.51 50.05 15.48
CA ARG A 78 -6.46 50.72 16.40
C ARG A 78 -7.70 51.28 15.71
N LEU A 79 -7.56 51.81 14.49
CA LEU A 79 -8.62 52.54 13.80
C LEU A 79 -9.40 51.68 12.81
N CYS A 80 -8.78 50.59 12.34
CA CYS A 80 -9.32 49.62 11.39
C CYS A 80 -9.01 48.19 11.91
N PRO A 81 -9.88 47.60 12.74
CA PRO A 81 -9.64 46.24 13.25
C PRO A 81 -9.66 45.21 12.10
N ALA A 82 -8.86 44.15 12.25
CA ALA A 82 -8.62 43.16 11.19
C ALA A 82 -9.89 42.46 10.67
N ASN A 83 -10.93 42.33 11.51
CA ASN A 83 -12.22 41.74 11.14
C ASN A 83 -13.11 42.64 10.27
N GLN A 84 -12.75 43.91 10.08
CA GLN A 84 -13.47 44.89 9.25
C GLN A 84 -12.74 45.20 7.93
N LEU A 85 -11.54 44.63 7.74
CA LEU A 85 -10.72 44.79 6.54
C LEU A 85 -11.00 43.64 5.57
N ASP A 86 -11.24 43.95 4.30
CA ASP A 86 -11.32 42.97 3.23
C ASP A 86 -9.91 42.42 2.89
N ARG A 87 -9.88 41.26 2.23
CA ARG A 87 -8.62 40.56 1.91
C ARG A 87 -7.67 41.41 1.07
N VAL A 88 -8.19 42.21 0.13
CA VAL A 88 -7.36 43.03 -0.77
C VAL A 88 -6.68 44.14 0.02
N THR A 89 -7.42 44.80 0.90
CA THR A 89 -6.88 45.85 1.76
C THR A 89 -5.87 45.31 2.77
N LEU A 90 -6.14 44.14 3.35
CA LEU A 90 -5.24 43.49 4.29
C LEU A 90 -3.92 43.05 3.61
N HIS A 91 -4.00 42.54 2.38
CA HIS A 91 -2.82 42.26 1.54
C HIS A 91 -1.98 43.52 1.30
N ARG A 92 -2.61 44.66 0.97
CA ARG A 92 -1.91 45.96 0.79
C ARG A 92 -1.18 46.42 2.06
N VAL A 93 -1.79 46.23 3.23
CA VAL A 93 -1.15 46.53 4.52
C VAL A 93 0.07 45.63 4.72
N PHE A 94 -0.05 44.34 4.46
CA PHE A 94 1.04 43.37 4.61
C PHE A 94 2.20 43.62 3.65
N GLU A 95 1.91 43.94 2.40
CA GLU A 95 2.92 44.34 1.40
C GLU A 95 3.68 45.59 1.87
N ALA A 96 2.96 46.57 2.43
CA ALA A 96 3.55 47.81 2.94
C ALA A 96 4.41 47.61 4.22
N VAL A 97 4.09 46.63 5.08
CA VAL A 97 4.94 46.26 6.23
C VAL A 97 6.19 45.52 5.77
N GLY A 98 6.04 44.54 4.87
CA GLY A 98 7.10 43.68 4.37
C GLY A 98 7.75 42.76 5.42
N PHE A 99 8.66 41.88 4.99
CA PHE A 99 9.29 40.87 5.87
C PHE A 99 10.61 41.33 6.51
N ASN A 100 11.14 42.49 6.10
CA ASN A 100 12.41 43.01 6.58
C ASN A 100 12.36 43.39 8.06
N LEU A 101 11.26 43.99 8.52
CA LEU A 101 11.08 44.37 9.92
C LEU A 101 10.96 43.14 10.83
N PRO A 102 10.06 42.16 10.59
CA PRO A 102 9.97 40.97 11.42
C PRO A 102 11.28 40.16 11.47
N ALA A 103 11.96 39.99 10.33
CA ALA A 103 13.24 39.27 10.28
C ALA A 103 14.33 39.97 11.12
N ARG A 104 14.42 41.31 11.06
CA ARG A 104 15.37 42.09 11.89
C ARG A 104 15.04 42.00 13.38
N LEU A 105 13.76 42.04 13.75
CA LEU A 105 13.32 41.92 15.14
C LEU A 105 13.73 40.56 15.72
N LEU A 106 13.48 39.47 14.99
CA LEU A 106 13.86 38.12 15.43
C LEU A 106 15.38 37.94 15.53
N VAL A 107 16.14 38.37 14.53
CA VAL A 107 17.61 38.24 14.56
C VAL A 107 18.22 39.07 15.69
N THR A 108 17.70 40.28 15.93
CA THR A 108 18.16 41.16 17.02
C THR A 108 17.82 40.57 18.39
N ALA A 109 16.61 40.02 18.55
CA ALA A 109 16.19 39.33 19.77
C ALA A 109 17.07 38.12 20.10
N ILE A 110 17.41 37.31 19.08
CA ILE A 110 18.23 36.10 19.25
C ILE A 110 19.71 36.43 19.52
N ARG A 111 20.26 37.48 18.89
CA ARG A 111 21.67 37.86 19.06
C ARG A 111 21.97 38.65 20.34
N GLY A 112 20.95 39.15 21.03
CA GLY A 112 21.11 39.86 22.31
C GLY A 112 21.94 41.14 22.20
N SER A 113 21.66 42.03 21.24
CA SER A 113 22.41 43.28 21.11
C SER A 113 22.03 44.29 22.20
N GLU A 114 23.02 44.84 22.92
CA GLU A 114 22.82 45.87 23.96
C GLU A 114 22.32 47.24 23.41
N SER A 115 22.11 47.38 22.11
CA SER A 115 21.72 48.63 21.44
C SER A 115 20.22 48.81 21.17
N SER A 116 19.36 47.83 21.51
CA SER A 116 17.91 47.95 21.37
C SER A 116 17.28 48.60 22.61
N GLY A 117 16.40 49.59 22.41
CA GLY A 117 15.65 50.22 23.50
C GLY A 117 14.56 49.34 24.13
N LEU A 118 14.36 48.12 23.62
CA LEU A 118 13.37 47.13 24.08
C LEU A 118 14.07 45.84 24.51
N PRO A 119 13.51 45.11 25.50
CA PRO A 119 14.01 43.80 25.90
C PRO A 119 13.84 42.76 24.78
N PRO A 120 14.72 41.74 24.72
CA PRO A 120 14.70 40.73 23.66
C PRO A 120 13.38 39.94 23.59
N GLU A 121 12.70 39.75 24.72
CA GLU A 121 11.39 39.09 24.79
C GLU A 121 10.29 39.87 24.05
N GLU A 122 10.27 41.20 24.19
CA GLU A 122 9.30 42.06 23.48
C GLU A 122 9.60 42.15 21.98
N LEU A 123 10.88 42.16 21.61
CA LEU A 123 11.30 42.11 20.20
C LEU A 123 10.90 40.77 19.56
N LEU A 124 11.04 39.67 20.31
CA LEU A 124 10.66 38.34 19.87
C LEU A 124 9.14 38.25 19.67
N SER A 125 8.37 38.66 20.68
CA SER A 125 6.90 38.68 20.62
C SER A 125 6.38 39.54 19.46
N LEU A 126 6.93 40.73 19.27
CA LEU A 126 6.54 41.59 18.15
C LEU A 126 6.92 40.98 16.79
N GLY A 127 8.11 40.38 16.71
CA GLY A 127 8.59 39.72 15.49
C GLY A 127 7.72 38.52 15.09
N THR A 128 7.38 37.64 16.04
CA THR A 128 6.54 36.47 15.78
C THR A 128 5.10 36.85 15.48
N ALA A 129 4.53 37.83 16.20
CA ALA A 129 3.16 38.29 15.96
C ALA A 129 3.00 38.90 14.56
N LEU A 130 4.00 39.65 14.08
CA LEU A 130 3.98 40.18 12.71
C LEU A 130 4.08 39.08 11.66
N LEU A 131 4.93 38.07 11.87
CA LEU A 131 5.00 36.93 10.95
C LEU A 131 3.71 36.10 10.96
N ALA A 132 3.10 35.89 12.13
CA ALA A 132 1.83 35.18 12.28
C ALA A 132 0.69 35.93 11.60
N ALA A 133 0.67 37.26 11.66
CA ALA A 133 -0.26 38.08 10.91
C ALA A 133 -0.02 37.93 9.40
N LEU A 134 1.21 38.11 8.93
CA LEU A 134 1.57 37.97 7.52
C LEU A 134 1.23 36.57 6.96
N SER A 135 1.38 35.51 7.74
CA SER A 135 1.10 34.14 7.30
C SER A 135 -0.39 33.86 7.08
N THR A 136 -1.30 34.71 7.57
CA THR A 136 -2.74 34.55 7.31
C THR A 136 -3.11 34.76 5.84
N ASP A 137 -2.23 35.42 5.07
CA ASP A 137 -2.34 35.59 3.64
C ASP A 137 -1.53 34.50 2.90
N PRO A 138 -2.17 33.64 2.08
CA PRO A 138 -1.51 32.59 1.32
C PRO A 138 -0.31 33.04 0.46
N ASP A 139 -0.40 34.22 -0.16
CA ASP A 139 0.65 34.74 -1.03
C ASP A 139 1.89 35.13 -0.21
N MET A 140 1.66 35.69 0.98
CA MET A 140 2.71 36.07 1.92
C MET A 140 3.31 34.86 2.63
N ALA A 141 2.52 33.83 2.95
CA ALA A 141 2.98 32.59 3.58
C ALA A 141 3.96 31.81 2.70
N THR A 142 3.84 31.89 1.37
CA THR A 142 4.79 31.26 0.43
C THR A 142 5.97 32.15 0.06
N HIS A 143 5.99 33.41 0.54
CA HIS A 143 7.01 34.37 0.16
C HIS A 143 8.41 33.92 0.64
N PRO A 144 9.47 34.00 -0.21
CA PRO A 144 10.80 33.50 0.12
C PRO A 144 11.39 34.03 1.43
N GLN A 145 11.05 35.27 1.80
CA GLN A 145 11.53 35.89 3.04
C GLN A 145 10.87 35.26 4.28
N LEU A 146 9.57 34.96 4.27
CA LEU A 146 8.93 34.22 5.36
C LEU A 146 9.46 32.79 5.44
N LEU A 147 9.65 32.14 4.28
CA LEU A 147 10.23 30.81 4.25
C LEU A 147 11.67 30.75 4.81
N SER A 148 12.41 31.86 4.77
CA SER A 148 13.75 31.96 5.35
C SER A 148 13.75 32.04 6.88
N THR A 149 12.64 32.46 7.50
CA THR A 149 12.51 32.55 8.96
C THR A 149 12.06 31.24 9.60
N ILE A 150 11.51 30.29 8.83
CA ILE A 150 11.00 29.01 9.33
C ILE A 150 12.02 28.24 10.20
N PRO A 151 13.31 28.08 9.81
CA PRO A 151 14.28 27.40 10.67
C PRO A 151 14.50 28.09 12.02
N LEU A 152 14.38 29.43 12.07
CA LEU A 152 14.48 30.19 13.33
C LEU A 152 13.27 29.93 14.22
N LEU A 153 12.06 29.92 13.65
CA LEU A 153 10.82 29.62 14.39
C LEU A 153 10.85 28.19 14.95
N LEU A 154 11.30 27.22 14.15
CA LEU A 154 11.48 25.83 14.59
C LEU A 154 12.52 25.73 15.72
N GLY A 155 13.63 26.47 15.63
CA GLY A 155 14.66 26.51 16.67
C GLY A 155 14.15 27.10 17.99
N LEU A 156 13.26 28.10 17.95
CA LEU A 156 12.62 28.66 19.15
C LEU A 156 11.66 27.67 19.81
N LEU A 157 10.87 26.94 19.00
CA LEU A 157 9.95 25.92 19.48
C LEU A 157 10.68 24.69 20.05
N GLU A 158 11.87 24.39 19.53
CA GLU A 158 12.71 23.30 20.02
C GLU A 158 13.49 23.68 21.28
N GLY A 159 14.22 24.80 21.26
CA GLY A 159 15.21 25.17 22.29
C GLY A 159 14.74 26.17 23.35
N GLY A 160 13.56 26.75 23.20
CA GLY A 160 13.05 27.81 24.08
C GLY A 160 13.63 29.20 23.77
N ALA A 161 13.37 30.18 24.64
CA ALA A 161 13.85 31.54 24.45
C ALA A 161 15.39 31.66 24.57
N PRO A 162 16.05 32.59 23.87
CA PRO A 162 17.49 32.81 24.02
C PRO A 162 17.80 33.39 25.42
N VAL A 163 18.39 32.58 26.30
CA VAL A 163 18.80 33.02 27.64
C VAL A 163 19.95 34.03 27.51
N SER A 164 19.71 35.28 27.89
CA SER A 164 20.77 36.25 28.14
C SER A 164 21.61 35.77 29.33
N GLN A 165 22.89 35.47 29.08
CA GLN A 165 23.89 34.89 29.99
C GLN A 165 24.15 35.64 31.33
N LYS A 166 23.39 36.70 31.67
CA LYS A 166 23.64 37.55 32.85
C LYS A 166 22.72 37.32 34.06
N ARG A 167 21.67 36.48 33.98
CA ARG A 167 20.75 36.30 35.13
C ARG A 167 21.25 35.32 36.21
N ALA A 168 22.18 34.42 35.88
CA ALA A 168 22.78 33.48 36.85
C ALA A 168 23.85 34.10 37.79
N GLN A 169 24.24 35.36 37.60
CA GLN A 169 25.24 36.04 38.44
C GLN A 169 24.69 37.14 39.36
N ARG A 170 23.39 37.47 39.29
CA ARG A 170 22.82 38.54 40.13
C ARG A 170 22.18 38.08 41.44
N ASP A 171 21.87 36.79 41.59
CA ASP A 171 21.25 36.27 42.82
C ASP A 171 22.26 35.84 43.90
N THR A 172 23.58 35.99 43.67
CA THR A 172 24.63 35.72 44.67
C THR A 172 25.18 36.97 45.38
N ALA A 173 24.64 38.16 45.13
CA ALA A 173 25.15 39.39 45.74
C ALA A 173 24.04 40.32 46.24
N ALA A 174 23.31 39.90 47.28
CA ALA A 174 22.57 40.81 48.14
C ALA A 174 22.66 40.34 49.60
N SER A 175 23.69 40.80 50.30
CA SER A 175 23.79 40.76 51.76
C SER A 175 23.04 41.95 52.37
N PRO A 176 22.47 41.83 53.58
CA PRO A 176 22.35 42.95 54.49
C PRO A 176 23.37 42.84 55.64
N THR A 177 23.85 44.00 56.07
CA THR A 177 24.88 44.22 57.10
C THR A 177 24.32 44.36 58.53
N THR A 178 25.14 43.91 59.51
CA THR A 178 25.32 44.39 60.93
C THR A 178 24.16 44.18 61.93
N GLU A 179 24.32 43.74 63.19
CA GLU A 179 25.36 43.99 64.21
C GLU A 179 25.22 43.01 65.44
N LYS A 180 26.36 42.60 66.06
CA LYS A 180 26.65 42.22 67.49
C LYS A 180 25.77 41.13 68.19
N THR A 181 26.27 40.10 68.90
CA THR A 181 27.13 40.13 70.12
C THR A 181 27.47 38.70 70.64
N HIS A 182 28.75 38.43 70.92
CA HIS A 182 29.40 37.50 71.91
C HIS A 182 29.19 35.96 72.00
N PRO A 183 30.18 35.23 72.60
CA PRO A 183 30.52 33.82 72.33
C PRO A 183 30.32 32.87 73.55
N GLY A 184 30.44 31.56 73.35
CA GLY A 184 30.45 30.60 74.45
C GLY A 184 30.72 29.15 74.02
N ALA A 185 31.61 28.48 74.75
CA ALA A 185 32.27 27.22 74.45
C ALA A 185 31.56 25.98 75.04
N ALA A 186 32.12 24.80 74.69
CA ALA A 186 32.09 23.52 75.42
C ALA A 186 30.71 22.79 75.47
N SER A 187 30.59 21.46 75.51
CA SER A 187 31.49 20.30 75.59
C SER A 187 30.63 19.03 75.53
N HIS A 188 31.23 17.92 75.09
CA HIS A 188 31.03 16.51 75.52
C HIS A 188 29.63 15.99 75.90
N HIS A 189 29.23 14.84 75.31
CA HIS A 189 29.30 13.55 76.02
C HIS A 189 28.99 12.33 75.11
N THR A 190 29.88 11.35 75.26
CA THR A 190 29.83 9.90 75.00
C THR A 190 28.60 9.22 75.67
N SER A 191 28.07 8.04 75.34
CA SER A 191 28.66 6.75 74.91
C SER A 191 27.60 5.65 74.64
N LYS A 192 27.96 4.71 73.74
CA LYS A 192 27.78 3.23 73.76
C LYS A 192 26.39 2.58 73.78
N SER A 193 26.15 1.67 72.83
CA SER A 193 26.21 0.19 73.08
C SER A 193 26.02 -0.62 71.79
N THR A 194 26.49 -1.87 71.83
CA THR A 194 26.89 -2.74 70.70
C THR A 194 25.98 -3.99 70.53
N SER A 195 26.17 -4.65 69.38
CA SER A 195 25.72 -6.01 68.95
C SER A 195 24.39 -6.07 68.19
N GLY A 196 24.23 -6.76 67.05
CA GLY A 196 25.16 -7.53 66.22
C GLY A 196 24.44 -8.10 64.98
N LYS A 197 25.24 -8.64 64.04
CA LYS A 197 24.94 -9.52 62.88
C LYS A 197 24.40 -8.91 61.57
N GLU A 198 25.28 -8.95 60.55
CA GLU A 198 25.16 -9.52 59.17
C GLU A 198 23.88 -9.24 58.36
N ALA A 199 23.86 -8.82 57.09
CA ALA A 199 24.82 -8.67 55.98
C ALA A 199 24.19 -7.75 54.88
N PRO A 200 24.69 -7.67 53.63
CA PRO A 200 25.61 -6.64 53.14
C PRO A 200 24.96 -5.66 52.13
N THR A 201 25.35 -4.38 52.16
CA THR A 201 25.17 -3.46 51.02
C THR A 201 26.33 -2.46 50.95
N SER A 202 27.08 -2.50 49.85
CA SER A 202 28.02 -1.46 49.33
C SER A 202 29.27 -1.19 50.21
N PRO A 203 30.47 -0.83 49.69
CA PRO A 203 30.66 0.27 48.72
C PRO A 203 31.83 0.10 47.71
N SER A 204 31.63 0.63 46.51
CA SER A 204 32.71 0.98 45.59
C SER A 204 32.23 2.25 44.90
N GLY A 205 32.94 3.37 44.95
CA GLY A 205 34.35 3.51 44.67
C GLY A 205 34.39 4.59 43.58
N LEU A 206 35.07 5.69 43.91
CA LEU A 206 35.16 6.93 43.14
C LEU A 206 35.55 6.68 41.67
N GLY A 207 34.83 7.34 40.77
CA GLY A 207 35.18 7.55 39.38
C GLY A 207 34.38 8.74 38.87
N ASP A 208 35.04 9.90 38.79
CA ASP A 208 34.50 11.16 38.28
C ASP A 208 33.84 10.97 36.91
N GLY A 209 32.52 11.11 36.88
CA GLY A 209 31.74 11.30 35.67
C GLY A 209 31.55 12.79 35.46
N ASP A 210 32.14 13.28 34.37
CA ASP A 210 31.94 14.61 33.80
C ASP A 210 30.46 14.75 33.37
N GLU A 211 29.59 15.15 34.31
CA GLU A 211 28.23 15.58 33.99
C GLU A 211 28.32 16.90 33.24
N ALA A 212 28.20 16.84 31.91
CA ALA A 212 27.88 18.00 31.10
C ALA A 212 26.50 18.55 31.53
N VAL A 213 26.53 19.51 32.47
CA VAL A 213 25.37 20.29 32.89
C VAL A 213 24.82 21.02 31.66
N GLN A 214 23.70 20.54 31.11
CA GLN A 214 22.95 21.29 30.12
C GLN A 214 22.39 22.57 30.77
N PRO A 215 22.42 23.73 30.07
CA PRO A 215 21.88 24.96 30.61
C PRO A 215 20.35 24.84 30.78
N PRO A 216 19.74 25.53 31.77
CA PRO A 216 18.29 25.49 31.95
C PRO A 216 17.62 26.15 30.74
N THR A 217 16.85 25.38 29.98
CA THR A 217 16.02 25.87 28.88
C THR A 217 14.94 26.78 29.46
N SER A 218 14.96 28.06 29.10
CA SER A 218 13.87 28.97 29.46
C SER A 218 12.64 28.67 28.61
N ILE A 219 11.54 28.32 29.29
CA ILE A 219 10.21 28.08 28.69
C ILE A 219 9.82 29.29 27.83
N LEU A 220 9.47 29.04 26.56
CA LEU A 220 9.01 30.09 25.65
C LEU A 220 7.65 30.61 26.11
N ASP A 221 7.42 31.92 26.01
CA ASP A 221 6.11 32.51 26.28
C ASP A 221 5.02 31.90 25.38
N GLU A 222 3.83 31.68 25.94
CA GLU A 222 2.73 30.98 25.29
C GLU A 222 2.23 31.73 24.05
N ALA A 223 2.19 33.06 24.09
CA ALA A 223 1.79 33.88 22.95
C ALA A 223 2.80 33.74 21.80
N VAL A 224 4.09 33.80 22.10
CA VAL A 224 5.17 33.62 21.12
C VAL A 224 5.14 32.22 20.51
N ALA A 225 4.96 31.19 21.33
CA ALA A 225 4.81 29.80 20.86
C ALA A 225 3.59 29.66 19.94
N SER A 226 2.45 30.25 20.34
CA SER A 226 1.22 30.26 19.55
C SER A 226 1.42 30.90 18.18
N ASP A 227 2.08 32.05 18.12
CA ASP A 227 2.39 32.76 16.88
C ASP A 227 3.29 31.91 15.96
N CYS A 228 4.32 31.28 16.52
CA CYS A 228 5.19 30.36 15.77
C CYS A 228 4.39 29.20 15.15
N TYR A 229 3.53 28.55 15.94
CA TYR A 229 2.67 27.47 15.43
C TYR A 229 1.66 27.96 14.39
N GLN A 230 1.12 29.17 14.53
CA GLN A 230 0.23 29.76 13.52
C GLN A 230 0.93 29.90 12.18
N VAL A 231 2.16 30.45 12.15
CA VAL A 231 2.94 30.56 10.91
C VAL A 231 3.13 29.20 10.24
N LEU A 232 3.52 28.20 11.03
CA LEU A 232 3.76 26.85 10.52
C LEU A 232 2.46 26.17 10.03
N ASN A 233 1.34 26.34 10.74
CA ASN A 233 0.04 25.81 10.33
C ASN A 233 -0.48 26.47 9.06
N SER A 234 -0.42 27.80 8.97
CA SER A 234 -0.77 28.53 7.75
C SER A 234 0.03 28.04 6.55
N LEU A 235 1.34 27.80 6.75
CA LEU A 235 2.19 27.26 5.70
C LEU A 235 1.79 25.82 5.35
N CYS A 236 1.60 24.94 6.34
CA CYS A 236 1.28 23.53 6.14
C CYS A 236 -0.07 23.30 5.45
N ALA A 237 -1.01 24.24 5.58
CA ALA A 237 -2.30 24.21 4.89
C ALA A 237 -2.20 24.43 3.36
N LEU A 238 -1.06 24.91 2.86
CA LEU A 238 -0.87 25.20 1.44
C LEU A 238 -0.39 23.98 0.65
N PRO A 239 -0.69 23.88 -0.68
CA PRO A 239 -0.36 22.70 -1.48
C PRO A 239 1.12 22.31 -1.52
N ARG A 240 2.04 23.29 -1.42
CA ARG A 240 3.50 23.07 -1.37
C ARG A 240 4.10 23.27 0.02
N GLY A 241 3.26 23.54 1.01
CA GLY A 241 3.65 23.81 2.39
C GLY A 241 4.38 22.65 3.06
N PRO A 242 3.81 21.43 3.03
CA PRO A 242 4.45 20.25 3.60
C PRO A 242 5.88 20.01 3.09
N ASP A 243 6.12 20.14 1.78
CA ASP A 243 7.45 20.06 1.18
C ASP A 243 8.42 21.12 1.71
N GLN A 244 7.93 22.35 1.84
CA GLN A 244 8.72 23.48 2.33
C GLN A 244 9.07 23.33 3.81
N LEU A 245 8.19 22.76 4.62
CA LEU A 245 8.44 22.45 6.02
C LEU A 245 9.42 21.28 6.18
N LEU A 246 9.24 20.19 5.42
CA LEU A 246 10.14 19.03 5.46
C LEU A 246 11.58 19.41 5.06
N SER A 247 11.74 20.19 3.99
CA SER A 247 13.06 20.66 3.53
C SER A 247 13.78 21.56 4.54
N ARG A 248 13.04 22.16 5.49
CA ARG A 248 13.56 23.08 6.51
C ARG A 248 13.66 22.47 7.92
N GLY A 249 13.51 21.16 8.04
CA GLY A 249 13.73 20.45 9.31
C GLY A 249 12.56 20.51 10.29
N ALA A 250 11.33 20.71 9.81
CA ALA A 250 10.15 20.76 10.67
C ALA A 250 9.93 19.45 11.44
N VAL A 251 10.08 18.29 10.78
CA VAL A 251 9.88 16.96 11.40
C VAL A 251 10.77 16.77 12.64
N PRO A 252 12.11 16.83 12.55
CA PRO A 252 12.96 16.59 13.71
C PRO A 252 12.77 17.65 14.82
N ALA A 253 12.53 18.92 14.46
CA ALA A 253 12.31 19.98 15.44
C ALA A 253 11.00 19.78 16.23
N LEU A 254 9.90 19.42 15.55
CA LEU A 254 8.62 19.14 16.21
C LEU A 254 8.68 17.88 17.08
N CYS A 255 9.33 16.80 16.61
CA CYS A 255 9.54 15.60 17.42
C CYS A 255 10.31 15.91 18.71
N ARG A 256 11.37 16.73 18.63
CA ARG A 256 12.15 17.15 19.80
C ARG A 256 11.37 18.09 20.72
N ALA A 257 10.61 19.04 20.18
CA ALA A 257 9.76 19.92 20.98
C ALA A 257 8.74 19.14 21.82
N VAL A 258 8.06 18.15 21.22
CA VAL A 258 7.16 17.24 21.94
C VAL A 258 7.92 16.38 22.96
N SER A 259 9.09 15.88 22.57
CA SER A 259 9.92 15.05 23.46
C SER A 259 10.43 15.80 24.69
N GLN A 260 10.68 17.09 24.55
CA GLN A 260 11.13 17.98 25.61
C GLN A 260 9.98 18.68 26.35
N LYS A 261 8.72 18.40 25.99
CA LYS A 261 7.51 19.01 26.58
C LYS A 261 7.54 20.55 26.52
N GLN A 262 7.95 21.11 25.39
CA GLN A 262 8.00 22.55 25.15
C GLN A 262 6.59 23.17 25.12
N THR A 263 6.51 24.50 25.28
CA THR A 263 5.25 25.26 25.33
C THR A 263 4.35 24.97 24.13
N LEU A 264 3.09 24.58 24.37
CA LEU A 264 2.09 24.21 23.36
C LEU A 264 2.50 23.07 22.40
N SER A 265 3.57 22.31 22.71
CA SER A 265 4.08 21.26 21.82
C SER A 265 3.08 20.10 21.61
N CYS A 266 2.36 19.68 22.64
CA CYS A 266 1.31 18.67 22.50
C CYS A 266 0.04 19.22 21.85
N GLU A 267 -0.38 20.44 22.21
CA GLU A 267 -1.66 21.02 21.76
C GLU A 267 -1.60 21.55 20.31
N LYS A 268 -0.46 22.09 19.88
CA LYS A 268 -0.28 22.68 18.55
C LYS A 268 0.80 21.99 17.72
N GLY A 269 1.89 21.56 18.35
CA GLY A 269 3.01 20.92 17.66
C GLY A 269 2.69 19.51 17.16
N LEU A 270 2.05 18.68 17.98
CA LEU A 270 1.69 17.31 17.62
C LEU A 270 0.64 17.28 16.49
N PRO A 271 -0.46 18.06 16.52
CA PRO A 271 -1.40 18.13 15.39
C PRO A 271 -0.77 18.67 14.10
N LEU A 272 0.12 19.66 14.17
CA LEU A 272 0.86 20.16 13.01
C LEU A 272 1.72 19.05 12.38
N LEU A 273 2.42 18.27 13.21
CA LEU A 273 3.21 17.13 12.74
C LEU A 273 2.32 16.04 12.14
N ALA A 274 1.14 15.79 12.73
CA ALA A 274 0.16 14.84 12.23
C ALA A 274 -0.37 15.26 10.84
N HIS A 275 -0.70 16.54 10.64
CA HIS A 275 -1.08 17.11 9.34
C HIS A 275 0.05 16.99 8.31
N LEU A 276 1.30 17.26 8.72
CA LEU A 276 2.46 17.09 7.86
C LEU A 276 2.61 15.62 7.41
N LEU A 277 2.51 14.67 8.33
CA LEU A 277 2.64 13.22 8.06
C LEU A 277 1.41 12.60 7.39
N SER A 278 0.28 13.30 7.35
CA SER A 278 -0.92 12.90 6.59
C SER A 278 -0.87 13.30 5.11
N SER A 279 0.18 14.02 4.69
CA SER A 279 0.38 14.45 3.30
C SER A 279 1.33 13.52 2.52
N SER A 280 1.54 13.80 1.23
CA SER A 280 2.45 13.04 0.35
C SER A 280 3.93 13.05 0.80
N VAL A 281 4.29 13.84 1.82
CA VAL A 281 5.65 13.89 2.35
C VAL A 281 5.96 12.77 3.34
N ARG A 282 4.96 12.00 3.82
CA ARG A 282 5.09 10.96 4.86
C ARG A 282 6.28 10.02 4.61
N HIS A 283 6.38 9.45 3.42
CA HIS A 283 7.45 8.49 3.09
C HIS A 283 8.83 9.16 3.08
N ARG A 284 8.94 10.38 2.57
CA ARG A 284 10.21 11.13 2.60
C ARG A 284 10.59 11.55 4.02
N ALA A 285 9.62 11.85 4.87
CA ALA A 285 9.84 12.15 6.28
C ALA A 285 10.40 10.92 7.01
N TRP A 286 9.77 9.75 6.83
CA TRP A 286 10.23 8.48 7.40
C TRP A 286 11.59 8.03 6.89
N ASN A 287 11.88 8.20 5.60
CA ASN A 287 13.21 7.90 5.05
C ASN A 287 14.31 8.80 5.61
N LYS A 288 14.01 10.07 5.89
CA LYS A 288 15.00 11.07 6.31
C LYS A 288 15.20 11.13 7.82
N HIS A 289 14.15 10.87 8.59
CA HIS A 289 14.11 11.03 10.04
C HIS A 289 13.47 9.82 10.78
N PRO A 290 13.89 8.58 10.52
CA PRO A 290 13.26 7.40 11.10
C PRO A 290 13.44 7.35 12.64
N SER A 291 14.61 7.72 13.16
CA SER A 291 14.91 7.69 14.59
C SER A 291 14.01 8.62 15.42
N GLU A 292 13.85 9.87 14.97
CA GLU A 292 13.05 10.86 15.67
C GLU A 292 11.55 10.52 15.64
N LEU A 293 11.09 9.95 14.53
CA LEU A 293 9.69 9.51 14.37
C LEU A 293 9.40 8.24 15.18
N LEU A 294 10.32 7.26 15.21
CA LEU A 294 10.19 6.07 16.07
C LEU A 294 10.19 6.44 17.55
N SER A 295 11.08 7.34 17.98
CA SER A 295 11.13 7.81 19.37
C SER A 295 9.85 8.55 19.77
N LEU A 296 9.29 9.36 18.87
CA LEU A 296 8.00 10.00 19.10
C LEU A 296 6.86 8.96 19.18
N LEU A 297 6.83 7.99 18.27
CA LEU A 297 5.81 6.95 18.23
C LEU A 297 5.87 6.07 19.49
N ASP A 298 7.06 5.73 19.97
CA ASP A 298 7.28 5.04 21.24
C ASP A 298 6.63 5.84 22.39
N ARG A 299 6.89 7.14 22.48
CA ARG A 299 6.25 8.00 23.48
C ARG A 299 4.73 8.07 23.34
N ILE A 300 4.21 8.19 22.12
CA ILE A 300 2.76 8.19 21.87
C ILE A 300 2.15 6.86 22.35
N SER A 301 2.81 5.73 22.09
CA SER A 301 2.36 4.40 22.54
C SER A 301 2.36 4.25 24.06
N GLN A 302 3.36 4.82 24.74
CA GLN A 302 3.44 4.83 26.20
C GLN A 302 2.33 5.68 26.80
N ASN A 303 2.10 6.88 26.26
CA ASN A 303 1.01 7.76 26.70
C ASN A 303 -0.34 7.06 26.50
N PHE A 304 -0.56 6.45 25.34
CA PHE A 304 -1.77 5.68 25.03
C PHE A 304 -2.04 4.58 26.07
N SER A 305 -1.00 3.85 26.50
CA SER A 305 -1.14 2.80 27.52
C SER A 305 -1.53 3.31 28.92
N GLN A 306 -1.32 4.59 29.20
CA GLN A 306 -1.53 5.21 30.52
C GLN A 306 -2.81 6.05 30.60
N MET A 307 -3.52 6.26 29.49
CA MET A 307 -4.70 7.13 29.41
C MET A 307 -5.99 6.45 29.90
N SER A 308 -6.97 7.26 30.34
CA SER A 308 -8.32 6.81 30.72
C SER A 308 -9.24 6.58 29.50
N ASP A 309 -10.28 5.75 29.66
CA ASP A 309 -11.16 5.25 28.59
C ASP A 309 -11.68 6.27 27.54
N PRO A 310 -12.22 7.46 27.88
CA PRO A 310 -12.78 8.36 26.85
C PRO A 310 -11.69 8.96 25.95
N ASN A 311 -10.56 9.40 26.52
CA ASN A 311 -9.46 9.98 25.76
C ASN A 311 -8.68 8.91 24.98
N HIS A 312 -8.76 7.66 25.42
CA HIS A 312 -8.14 6.52 24.74
C HIS A 312 -8.71 6.31 23.33
N LEU A 313 -10.02 6.53 23.14
CA LEU A 313 -10.67 6.33 21.84
C LEU A 313 -10.34 7.43 20.83
N GLU A 314 -10.16 8.67 21.28
CA GLU A 314 -9.72 9.77 20.41
C GLU A 314 -8.29 9.55 19.91
N MET A 315 -7.42 9.01 20.76
CA MET A 315 -6.04 8.67 20.37
C MET A 315 -5.97 7.60 19.28
N CYS A 316 -6.93 6.65 19.24
CA CYS A 316 -7.02 5.67 18.16
C CYS A 316 -7.15 6.32 16.77
N ALA A 317 -7.80 7.48 16.67
CA ALA A 317 -7.94 8.22 15.41
C ALA A 317 -6.64 8.95 14.99
N GLN A 318 -5.79 9.30 15.95
CA GLN A 318 -4.57 10.08 15.72
C GLN A 318 -3.35 9.21 15.41
N ILE A 319 -3.18 8.08 16.12
CA ILE A 319 -2.01 7.20 15.99
C ILE A 319 -1.70 6.79 14.53
N PRO A 320 -2.68 6.44 13.67
CA PRO A 320 -2.41 6.04 12.29
C PRO A 320 -1.60 7.04 11.47
N GLN A 321 -1.68 8.33 11.80
CA GLN A 321 -0.96 9.42 11.11
C GLN A 321 0.56 9.37 11.40
N PHE A 322 0.95 8.80 12.54
CA PHE A 322 2.34 8.70 12.99
C PHE A 322 2.97 7.34 12.69
N LEU A 323 2.27 6.42 12.04
CA LEU A 323 2.83 5.12 11.69
C LEU A 323 3.79 5.22 10.48
N PRO A 324 4.80 4.35 10.34
CA PRO A 324 5.60 4.29 9.12
C PRO A 324 4.74 3.89 7.91
N PRO A 325 5.11 4.29 6.68
CA PRO A 325 4.46 3.81 5.47
C PRO A 325 4.67 2.30 5.30
N THR A 326 3.70 1.63 4.68
CA THR A 326 3.77 0.19 4.40
C THR A 326 4.69 -0.08 3.20
N GLY A 327 5.51 -1.14 3.26
CA GLY A 327 6.31 -1.62 2.13
C GLY A 327 7.77 -1.15 2.02
N GLY A 328 8.41 -0.67 3.10
CA GLY A 328 9.83 -0.29 3.11
C GLY A 328 10.60 -0.81 4.33
N GLU A 329 11.74 -1.48 4.06
CA GLU A 329 12.72 -2.06 5.00
C GLU A 329 12.25 -3.13 6.01
N PRO A 330 13.13 -4.07 6.41
CA PRO A 330 12.80 -5.08 7.43
C PRO A 330 12.44 -4.41 8.76
N GLN A 331 11.35 -4.87 9.38
CA GLN A 331 10.84 -4.34 10.65
C GLN A 331 11.93 -4.38 11.73
N THR A 332 12.22 -3.23 12.35
CA THR A 332 13.11 -3.16 13.50
C THR A 332 12.45 -3.76 14.74
N GLN A 333 13.24 -4.30 15.66
CA GLN A 333 12.72 -4.82 16.94
C GLN A 333 12.00 -3.70 17.73
N GLU A 334 12.53 -2.48 17.68
CA GLU A 334 11.93 -1.31 18.31
C GLU A 334 10.49 -1.05 17.81
N LEU A 335 10.27 -1.12 16.50
CA LEU A 335 8.94 -0.96 15.92
C LEU A 335 8.00 -2.08 16.37
N ARG A 336 8.48 -3.33 16.43
CA ARG A 336 7.69 -4.46 16.93
C ARG A 336 7.29 -4.29 18.39
N ASP A 337 8.18 -3.77 19.23
CA ASP A 337 7.90 -3.51 20.65
C ASP A 337 6.87 -2.38 20.84
N VAL A 338 6.92 -1.35 19.99
CA VAL A 338 5.91 -0.29 19.92
C VAL A 338 4.55 -0.87 19.49
N VAL A 339 4.50 -1.63 18.40
CA VAL A 339 3.26 -2.24 17.90
C VAL A 339 2.67 -3.22 18.91
N GLY A 340 3.50 -4.03 19.56
CA GLY A 340 3.07 -4.95 20.63
C GLY A 340 2.43 -4.22 21.82
N ARG A 341 2.94 -3.06 22.21
CA ARG A 341 2.31 -2.21 23.25
C ARG A 341 0.99 -1.63 22.78
N LEU A 342 0.91 -1.12 21.56
CA LEU A 342 -0.36 -0.62 21.00
C LEU A 342 -1.43 -1.72 20.99
N TRP A 343 -1.08 -2.94 20.58
CA TRP A 343 -1.99 -4.09 20.65
C TRP A 343 -2.37 -4.46 22.08
N ALA A 344 -1.44 -4.40 23.04
CA ALA A 344 -1.76 -4.64 24.45
C ALA A 344 -2.85 -3.71 24.95
N THR A 345 -2.83 -2.44 24.53
CA THR A 345 -3.86 -1.46 24.92
C THR A 345 -5.14 -1.55 24.09
N LEU A 346 -5.07 -1.96 22.81
CA LEU A 346 -6.25 -2.12 21.95
C LEU A 346 -7.07 -3.37 22.23
N ARG A 347 -6.45 -4.48 22.67
CA ARG A 347 -7.15 -5.74 22.96
C ARG A 347 -8.38 -5.57 23.87
N PRO A 348 -8.29 -4.94 25.05
CA PRO A 348 -9.47 -4.73 25.90
C PRO A 348 -10.52 -3.83 25.25
N VAL A 349 -10.11 -2.86 24.42
CA VAL A 349 -11.02 -1.95 23.70
C VAL A 349 -11.87 -2.70 22.67
N VAL A 350 -11.24 -3.55 21.85
CA VAL A 350 -11.94 -4.40 20.86
C VAL A 350 -12.90 -5.40 21.53
N GLN A 351 -12.52 -5.90 22.71
CA GLN A 351 -13.36 -6.78 23.52
C GLN A 351 -14.54 -6.06 24.20
N GLY A 352 -14.45 -4.75 24.36
CA GLY A 352 -15.47 -3.90 24.96
C GLY A 352 -16.71 -3.67 24.09
N ARG A 353 -17.70 -2.99 24.66
CA ARG A 353 -18.84 -2.45 23.91
C ARG A 353 -18.54 -1.00 23.55
N LEU A 354 -18.52 -0.69 22.27
CA LEU A 354 -18.21 0.63 21.73
C LEU A 354 -19.37 1.12 20.85
N GLY A 355 -19.52 2.44 20.73
CA GLY A 355 -20.37 3.03 19.68
C GLY A 355 -19.75 2.79 18.30
N SER A 356 -20.57 2.87 17.23
CA SER A 356 -20.12 2.61 15.85
C SER A 356 -18.96 3.51 15.43
N GLU A 357 -19.01 4.81 15.73
CA GLU A 357 -17.95 5.75 15.37
C GLU A 357 -16.60 5.41 16.05
N GLN A 358 -16.64 5.10 17.34
CA GLN A 358 -15.46 4.75 18.13
C GLN A 358 -14.86 3.41 17.69
N LEU A 359 -15.72 2.43 17.38
CA LEU A 359 -15.30 1.16 16.81
C LEU A 359 -14.58 1.37 15.47
N GLY A 360 -15.07 2.30 14.64
CA GLY A 360 -14.44 2.65 13.37
C GLY A 360 -12.98 3.08 13.51
N HIS A 361 -12.67 3.98 14.45
CA HIS A 361 -11.28 4.40 14.72
C HIS A 361 -10.39 3.25 15.19
N VAL A 362 -10.93 2.35 16.01
CA VAL A 362 -10.22 1.16 16.52
C VAL A 362 -9.92 0.17 15.40
N LEU A 363 -10.86 -0.05 14.48
CA LEU A 363 -10.67 -0.95 13.33
C LEU A 363 -9.67 -0.38 12.33
N VAL A 364 -9.69 0.93 12.08
CA VAL A 364 -8.69 1.62 11.24
C VAL A 364 -7.29 1.42 11.81
N LEU A 365 -7.09 1.69 13.11
CA LEU A 365 -5.79 1.49 13.73
C LEU A 365 -5.38 0.01 13.69
N SER A 366 -6.32 -0.92 13.95
CA SER A 366 -6.06 -2.37 13.88
C SER A 366 -5.56 -2.80 12.49
N ALA A 367 -6.19 -2.33 11.41
CA ALA A 367 -5.75 -2.60 10.05
C ALA A 367 -4.33 -2.08 9.80
N CYS A 368 -4.02 -0.85 10.21
CA CYS A 368 -2.68 -0.30 10.07
C CYS A 368 -1.61 -1.10 10.84
N LEU A 369 -1.93 -1.60 12.05
CA LEU A 369 -0.98 -2.40 12.83
C LEU A 369 -0.74 -3.79 12.21
N LEU A 370 -1.77 -4.40 11.62
CA LEU A 370 -1.63 -5.64 10.85
C LEU A 370 -0.72 -5.45 9.63
N ASP A 371 -0.85 -4.33 8.92
CA ASP A 371 0.02 -4.02 7.79
C ASP A 371 1.49 -3.83 8.18
N LEU A 372 1.74 -3.35 9.40
CA LEU A 372 3.10 -3.10 9.88
C LEU A 372 3.81 -4.35 10.37
N CYS A 373 3.13 -5.21 11.14
CA CYS A 373 3.78 -6.32 11.85
C CYS A 373 3.02 -7.66 11.75
N GLY A 374 1.97 -7.76 10.95
CA GLY A 374 1.16 -8.97 10.82
C GLY A 374 0.40 -9.33 12.10
N TRP A 375 0.00 -10.60 12.20
CA TRP A 375 -0.84 -11.11 13.29
C TRP A 375 -0.09 -11.45 14.57
N ASP A 376 1.22 -11.72 14.50
CA ASP A 376 2.03 -12.15 15.64
C ASP A 376 1.91 -11.23 16.88
N PRO A 377 2.03 -9.89 16.78
CA PRO A 377 1.88 -9.02 17.95
C PRO A 377 0.41 -8.76 18.35
N ALA A 378 -0.57 -9.15 17.53
CA ALA A 378 -1.99 -8.85 17.78
C ALA A 378 -2.53 -9.59 19.01
N GLY A 379 -2.06 -10.82 19.25
CA GLY A 379 -2.36 -11.60 20.43
C GLY A 379 -2.86 -13.02 20.13
N PRO A 380 -3.58 -13.65 21.07
CA PRO A 380 -3.95 -15.06 20.94
C PRO A 380 -4.96 -15.28 19.80
N PRO A 381 -5.00 -16.47 19.18
CA PRO A 381 -5.88 -16.75 18.04
C PRO A 381 -7.37 -16.41 18.27
N LYS A 382 -7.88 -16.63 19.49
CA LYS A 382 -9.25 -16.25 19.87
C LYS A 382 -9.53 -14.75 19.74
N PHE A 383 -8.55 -13.91 20.05
CA PHE A 383 -8.66 -12.47 19.87
C PHE A 383 -8.66 -12.11 18.37
N CYS A 384 -7.79 -12.73 17.58
CA CYS A 384 -7.75 -12.52 16.13
C CYS A 384 -9.10 -12.86 15.49
N CYS A 385 -9.73 -13.98 15.87
CA CYS A 385 -11.09 -14.31 15.41
C CYS A 385 -12.13 -13.26 15.80
N LEU A 386 -12.04 -12.70 17.00
CA LEU A 386 -12.94 -11.63 17.45
C LEU A 386 -12.76 -10.38 16.58
N LEU A 387 -11.52 -9.99 16.29
CA LEU A 387 -11.22 -8.83 15.45
C LEU A 387 -11.78 -9.01 14.03
N VAL A 388 -11.57 -10.18 13.43
CA VAL A 388 -12.15 -10.52 12.12
C VAL A 388 -13.68 -10.44 12.17
N ASN A 389 -14.31 -11.04 13.18
CA ASN A 389 -15.76 -10.99 13.34
C ASN A 389 -16.28 -9.54 13.49
N ARG A 390 -15.59 -8.69 14.25
CA ARG A 390 -15.95 -7.26 14.37
C ARG A 390 -15.87 -6.54 13.03
N ALA A 391 -14.82 -6.78 12.25
CA ALA A 391 -14.68 -6.23 10.91
C ALA A 391 -15.80 -6.72 9.98
N CYS A 392 -16.13 -8.01 10.01
CA CYS A 392 -17.24 -8.58 9.24
C CYS A 392 -18.58 -7.91 9.57
N VAL A 393 -18.90 -7.75 10.87
CA VAL A 393 -20.14 -7.11 11.31
C VAL A 393 -20.21 -5.66 10.80
N GLU A 394 -19.12 -4.90 10.88
CA GLU A 394 -19.11 -3.51 10.40
C GLU A 394 -19.30 -3.41 8.88
N VAL A 395 -18.68 -4.31 8.10
CA VAL A 395 -18.91 -4.41 6.66
C VAL A 395 -20.39 -4.65 6.36
N ARG A 396 -21.01 -5.60 7.05
CA ARG A 396 -22.43 -5.92 6.86
C ARG A 396 -23.33 -4.75 7.23
N MET A 397 -23.12 -4.16 8.41
CA MET A 397 -23.88 -3.01 8.87
C MET A 397 -23.82 -1.82 7.90
N ALA A 398 -22.69 -1.62 7.22
CA ALA A 398 -22.53 -0.52 6.28
C ALA A 398 -23.07 -0.82 4.86
N LEU A 399 -23.03 -2.08 4.42
CA LEU A 399 -23.31 -2.46 3.02
C LEU A 399 -24.67 -3.13 2.80
N GLU A 400 -25.32 -3.66 3.84
CA GLU A 400 -26.68 -4.21 3.79
C GLU A 400 -27.76 -3.12 3.88
N GLU A 401 -27.37 -1.85 3.81
CA GLU A 401 -28.29 -0.71 3.79
C GLU A 401 -29.16 -0.69 2.51
N PRO A 402 -30.38 -0.13 2.56
CA PRO A 402 -31.27 -0.07 1.40
C PRO A 402 -30.65 0.65 0.18
N PRO A 403 -31.04 0.27 -1.04
CA PRO A 403 -30.54 0.91 -2.25
C PRO A 403 -30.75 2.43 -2.24
N GLY A 404 -29.69 3.18 -2.52
CA GLY A 404 -29.69 4.65 -2.52
C GLY A 404 -29.17 5.31 -1.25
N THR A 405 -28.93 4.55 -0.18
CA THR A 405 -28.25 5.07 1.02
C THR A 405 -26.80 5.43 0.69
N LYS A 406 -26.41 6.68 0.95
CA LYS A 406 -25.04 7.15 0.76
C LYS A 406 -24.25 6.96 2.05
N LEU A 407 -23.16 6.20 1.97
CA LEU A 407 -22.20 6.08 3.07
C LEU A 407 -21.45 7.40 3.26
N SER A 408 -21.19 7.79 4.50
CA SER A 408 -20.32 8.91 4.82
C SER A 408 -18.86 8.57 4.50
N ALA A 409 -18.00 9.58 4.32
CA ALA A 409 -16.57 9.38 4.08
C ALA A 409 -15.89 8.61 5.23
N GLN A 410 -16.33 8.83 6.47
CA GLN A 410 -15.83 8.12 7.64
C GLN A 410 -16.22 6.64 7.61
N GLN A 411 -17.48 6.33 7.26
CA GLN A 411 -17.93 4.94 7.11
C GLN A 411 -17.18 4.22 5.98
N GLN A 412 -16.99 4.87 4.83
CA GLN A 412 -16.20 4.30 3.73
C GLN A 412 -14.76 4.00 4.17
N HIS A 413 -14.15 4.90 4.94
CA HIS A 413 -12.81 4.69 5.49
C HIS A 413 -12.76 3.50 6.47
N THR A 414 -13.72 3.41 7.38
CA THR A 414 -13.85 2.28 8.31
C THR A 414 -14.05 0.95 7.58
N VAL A 415 -14.95 0.90 6.60
CA VAL A 415 -15.22 -0.32 5.81
C VAL A 415 -13.98 -0.72 5.00
N THR A 416 -13.25 0.24 4.44
CA THR A 416 -11.98 -0.04 3.74
C THR A 416 -10.93 -0.63 4.68
N ALA A 417 -10.83 -0.14 5.93
CA ALA A 417 -9.97 -0.74 6.94
C ALA A 417 -10.43 -2.15 7.31
N CYS A 418 -11.75 -2.38 7.38
CA CYS A 418 -12.30 -3.72 7.61
C CYS A 418 -11.90 -4.68 6.49
N TYR A 419 -12.02 -4.27 5.22
CA TYR A 419 -11.54 -5.08 4.09
C TYR A 419 -10.09 -5.50 4.26
N ARG A 420 -9.21 -4.59 4.71
CA ARG A 420 -7.80 -4.92 4.94
C ARG A 420 -7.61 -5.94 6.06
N ILE A 421 -8.39 -5.88 7.14
CA ILE A 421 -8.39 -6.92 8.20
C ILE A 421 -8.81 -8.27 7.61
N LEU A 422 -9.86 -8.30 6.78
CA LEU A 422 -10.33 -9.54 6.15
C LEU A 422 -9.27 -10.11 5.20
N GLU A 423 -8.68 -9.27 4.33
CA GLU A 423 -7.58 -9.64 3.43
C GLU A 423 -6.39 -10.23 4.21
N SER A 424 -5.97 -9.57 5.30
CA SER A 424 -4.86 -10.04 6.13
C SER A 424 -5.17 -11.38 6.82
N ALA A 425 -6.43 -11.63 7.18
CA ALA A 425 -6.85 -12.90 7.75
C ALA A 425 -6.79 -14.04 6.72
N MET A 426 -7.15 -13.76 5.46
CA MET A 426 -7.04 -14.72 4.35
C MET A 426 -5.57 -15.01 4.01
N GLU A 427 -4.73 -13.97 3.89
CA GLU A 427 -3.28 -14.10 3.66
C GLU A 427 -2.62 -15.03 4.70
N GLN A 428 -2.96 -14.85 5.98
CA GLN A 428 -2.44 -15.67 7.08
C GLN A 428 -2.92 -17.13 7.01
N ALA A 429 -4.14 -17.37 6.54
CA ALA A 429 -4.68 -18.71 6.40
C ALA A 429 -3.94 -19.51 5.30
N CYS A 430 -3.52 -18.84 4.23
CA CYS A 430 -2.86 -19.47 3.08
C CYS A 430 -1.34 -19.66 3.27
N ASN A 431 -0.64 -18.79 4.02
CA ASN A 431 0.82 -18.85 4.22
C ASN A 431 1.31 -19.93 5.21
N MET A 432 0.44 -20.77 5.76
CA MET A 432 0.76 -21.77 6.80
C MET A 432 1.49 -23.03 6.27
N GLY A 433 1.83 -23.09 4.98
CA GLY A 433 2.47 -24.24 4.33
C GLY A 433 4.01 -24.32 4.44
N ASP A 434 4.69 -23.21 4.75
CA ASP A 434 6.15 -23.11 4.55
C ASP A 434 7.01 -23.25 5.83
N SER A 435 6.41 -23.43 7.00
CA SER A 435 7.18 -23.68 8.24
C SER A 435 7.57 -25.15 8.38
N THR A 436 8.43 -25.65 7.50
CA THR A 436 9.18 -26.89 7.72
C THR A 436 10.32 -26.64 8.70
N ASP A 437 10.12 -26.96 9.98
CA ASP A 437 11.22 -27.29 10.91
C ASP A 437 10.70 -28.09 12.13
N SER A 438 10.17 -29.30 11.90
CA SER A 438 10.34 -30.49 12.76
C SER A 438 9.41 -31.64 12.34
N PRO A 439 9.92 -32.85 12.05
CA PRO A 439 9.13 -33.96 11.50
C PRO A 439 8.38 -34.78 12.56
N ALA A 440 7.84 -34.16 13.62
CA ALA A 440 7.28 -34.92 14.73
C ALA A 440 6.08 -34.28 15.43
N GLN A 441 5.14 -33.65 14.71
CA GLN A 441 3.77 -33.48 15.22
C GLN A 441 2.74 -33.58 14.08
N PRO A 442 1.62 -34.30 14.27
CA PRO A 442 0.60 -34.43 13.25
C PRO A 442 -0.13 -33.10 13.02
N GLU A 443 -0.36 -32.84 11.73
CA GLU A 443 -1.18 -31.80 11.12
C GLU A 443 -2.40 -31.39 11.95
N VAL A 444 -2.61 -30.06 12.10
CA VAL A 444 -3.92 -29.37 12.08
C VAL A 444 -3.69 -27.86 12.34
N THR A 445 -4.04 -27.06 11.31
CA THR A 445 -4.52 -25.66 11.33
C THR A 445 -3.62 -24.54 11.84
N ILE A 446 -3.65 -23.40 11.12
CA ILE A 446 -3.37 -22.01 11.55
C ILE A 446 -2.94 -21.97 13.02
N ALA A 447 -1.63 -21.94 13.29
CA ALA A 447 -1.05 -22.18 14.62
C ALA A 447 -1.96 -21.70 15.79
N GLY A 448 -2.78 -22.61 16.32
CA GLY A 448 -3.61 -22.40 17.51
C GLY A 448 -5.14 -22.22 17.35
N LEU A 449 -5.74 -22.33 16.16
CA LEU A 449 -7.21 -22.41 16.02
C LEU A 449 -7.72 -23.85 15.94
N SER A 450 -8.89 -24.14 16.53
CA SER A 450 -9.58 -25.42 16.27
C SER A 450 -10.32 -25.37 14.94
N LEU A 451 -10.53 -26.54 14.30
CA LEU A 451 -11.32 -26.66 13.07
C LEU A 451 -12.74 -26.05 13.20
N GLN A 452 -13.35 -26.13 14.38
CA GLN A 452 -14.63 -25.48 14.66
C GLN A 452 -14.52 -23.94 14.62
N GLN A 453 -13.44 -23.39 15.17
CA GLN A 453 -13.18 -21.94 15.14
C GLN A 453 -12.90 -21.46 13.72
N SER A 454 -12.12 -22.21 12.93
CA SER A 454 -11.88 -21.88 11.52
C SER A 454 -13.18 -21.86 10.72
N ARG A 455 -14.07 -22.84 10.92
CA ARG A 455 -15.39 -22.85 10.29
C ARG A 455 -16.27 -21.66 10.69
N GLN A 456 -16.21 -21.26 11.96
CA GLN A 456 -16.95 -20.09 12.43
C GLN A 456 -16.43 -18.80 11.78
N VAL A 457 -15.11 -18.65 11.67
CA VAL A 457 -14.49 -17.51 10.98
C VAL A 457 -14.88 -17.48 9.50
N LEU A 458 -14.85 -18.63 8.83
CA LEU A 458 -15.28 -18.73 7.44
C LEU A 458 -16.76 -18.31 7.27
N GLY A 459 -17.64 -18.75 8.18
CA GLY A 459 -19.06 -18.37 8.14
C GLY A 459 -19.29 -16.87 8.27
N VAL A 460 -18.60 -16.17 9.19
CA VAL A 460 -18.74 -14.71 9.32
C VAL A 460 -18.10 -13.95 8.16
N LEU A 461 -17.05 -14.50 7.54
CA LEU A 461 -16.48 -13.95 6.30
C LEU A 461 -17.47 -14.09 5.15
N GLU A 462 -18.09 -15.26 4.98
CA GLU A 462 -19.11 -15.51 3.97
C GLU A 462 -20.26 -14.50 4.07
N GLU A 463 -20.77 -14.24 5.27
CA GLU A 463 -21.81 -13.21 5.48
C GLU A 463 -21.33 -11.80 5.07
N ALA A 464 -20.09 -11.43 5.38
CA ALA A 464 -19.52 -10.14 4.99
C ALA A 464 -19.33 -10.01 3.47
N PHE A 465 -18.86 -11.07 2.81
CA PHE A 465 -18.72 -11.09 1.36
C PHE A 465 -20.07 -11.15 0.63
N SER A 466 -21.09 -11.75 1.23
CA SER A 466 -22.47 -11.65 0.75
C SER A 466 -22.95 -10.19 0.74
N ALA A 467 -22.67 -9.42 1.80
CA ALA A 467 -22.98 -7.97 1.83
C ALA A 467 -22.18 -7.17 0.79
N ILE A 468 -20.91 -7.52 0.56
CA ILE A 468 -20.10 -6.93 -0.52
C ILE A 468 -20.71 -7.20 -1.90
N ILE A 469 -21.12 -8.45 -2.18
CA ILE A 469 -21.77 -8.81 -3.44
C ILE A 469 -23.07 -8.03 -3.59
N TYR A 470 -23.91 -7.98 -2.55
CA TYR A 470 -25.16 -7.22 -2.54
C TYR A 470 -24.94 -5.75 -2.88
N TYR A 471 -23.92 -5.12 -2.30
CA TYR A 471 -23.55 -3.73 -2.62
C TYR A 471 -23.12 -3.56 -4.08
N LEU A 472 -22.21 -4.41 -4.56
CA LEU A 472 -21.68 -4.31 -5.94
C LEU A 472 -22.75 -4.55 -7.00
N GLN A 473 -23.76 -5.39 -6.73
CA GLN A 473 -24.92 -5.59 -7.63
C GLN A 473 -25.72 -4.31 -7.87
N GLN A 474 -25.64 -3.33 -6.97
CA GLN A 474 -26.37 -2.06 -7.05
C GLN A 474 -25.57 -0.94 -7.71
N VAL A 475 -24.28 -1.16 -7.99
CA VAL A 475 -23.40 -0.13 -8.53
C VAL A 475 -23.68 0.09 -10.02
N ASP A 476 -24.10 1.31 -10.36
CA ASP A 476 -24.27 1.75 -11.74
C ASP A 476 -22.95 2.26 -12.38
N LEU A 477 -22.97 2.43 -13.70
CA LEU A 477 -21.81 2.87 -14.50
C LEU A 477 -21.24 4.24 -14.09
N SER A 478 -22.04 5.15 -13.54
CA SER A 478 -21.59 6.49 -13.15
C SER A 478 -20.64 6.47 -11.94
N ARG A 479 -20.67 5.38 -11.18
CA ARG A 479 -19.87 5.19 -9.96
C ARG A 479 -18.62 4.34 -10.20
N TYR A 480 -18.31 3.99 -11.45
CA TYR A 480 -17.16 3.12 -11.74
C TYR A 480 -15.79 3.76 -11.42
N ASP A 481 -15.74 5.09 -11.35
CA ASP A 481 -14.55 5.85 -10.95
C ASP A 481 -14.47 6.13 -9.44
N ASP A 482 -15.45 5.66 -8.64
CA ASP A 482 -15.49 5.84 -7.18
C ASP A 482 -14.39 4.96 -6.51
N PRO A 483 -13.41 5.56 -5.81
CA PRO A 483 -12.35 4.80 -5.13
C PRO A 483 -12.88 3.77 -4.13
N PHE A 484 -14.04 4.03 -3.52
CA PHE A 484 -14.66 3.08 -2.60
C PHE A 484 -15.16 1.84 -3.33
N VAL A 485 -15.79 2.00 -4.50
CA VAL A 485 -16.21 0.87 -5.36
C VAL A 485 -15.01 0.04 -5.77
N PHE A 486 -13.90 0.67 -6.13
CA PHE A 486 -12.66 -0.04 -6.45
C PHE A 486 -12.11 -0.83 -5.25
N ALA A 487 -12.10 -0.25 -4.04
CA ALA A 487 -11.68 -0.95 -2.83
C ALA A 487 -12.59 -2.16 -2.52
N THR A 488 -13.90 -2.01 -2.66
CA THR A 488 -14.88 -3.10 -2.49
C THR A 488 -14.70 -4.20 -3.54
N PHE A 489 -14.50 -3.83 -4.80
CA PHE A 489 -14.20 -4.77 -5.89
C PHE A 489 -12.91 -5.55 -5.62
N ARG A 490 -11.84 -4.87 -5.18
CA ARG A 490 -10.56 -5.48 -4.85
C ARG A 490 -10.71 -6.49 -3.70
N ALA A 491 -11.39 -6.11 -2.63
CA ALA A 491 -11.62 -6.99 -1.49
C ALA A 491 -12.35 -8.28 -1.90
N LEU A 492 -13.38 -8.15 -2.75
CA LEU A 492 -14.07 -9.32 -3.30
C LEU A 492 -13.14 -10.18 -4.17
N CYS A 493 -12.32 -9.57 -5.03
CA CYS A 493 -11.37 -10.32 -5.85
C CYS A 493 -10.36 -11.11 -5.00
N ALA A 494 -9.90 -10.54 -3.88
CA ALA A 494 -9.04 -11.24 -2.93
C ALA A 494 -9.74 -12.46 -2.31
N TRP A 495 -11.02 -12.35 -1.96
CA TRP A 495 -11.80 -13.50 -1.49
C TRP A 495 -11.97 -14.58 -2.56
N LEU A 496 -12.36 -14.19 -3.77
CA LEU A 496 -12.59 -15.13 -4.88
C LEU A 496 -11.31 -15.82 -5.38
N ALA A 497 -10.14 -15.27 -5.04
CA ALA A 497 -8.86 -15.91 -5.30
C ALA A 497 -8.63 -17.13 -4.40
N GLU A 498 -9.15 -17.11 -3.16
CA GLU A 498 -8.88 -18.12 -2.14
C GLU A 498 -10.09 -19.03 -1.87
N GLU A 499 -11.31 -18.52 -1.99
CA GLU A 499 -12.56 -19.23 -1.67
C GLU A 499 -13.50 -19.28 -2.89
N THR A 500 -13.80 -20.49 -3.34
CA THR A 500 -14.52 -20.77 -4.60
C THR A 500 -15.74 -21.66 -4.41
N SER A 501 -15.98 -22.15 -3.18
CA SER A 501 -17.03 -23.11 -2.85
C SER A 501 -18.31 -22.45 -2.30
N CYS A 502 -18.20 -21.29 -1.64
CA CYS A 502 -19.34 -20.53 -1.10
C CYS A 502 -19.93 -19.53 -2.10
N LEU A 503 -21.19 -19.10 -1.88
CA LEU A 503 -21.86 -18.01 -2.61
C LEU A 503 -21.91 -18.15 -4.15
N LYS A 504 -21.93 -19.39 -4.66
CA LYS A 504 -21.77 -19.65 -6.10
C LYS A 504 -22.82 -18.96 -6.97
N GLU A 505 -24.09 -18.99 -6.55
CA GLU A 505 -25.19 -18.40 -7.32
C GLU A 505 -25.09 -16.87 -7.34
N GLU A 506 -24.76 -16.27 -6.19
CA GLU A 506 -24.57 -14.83 -6.02
C GLU A 506 -23.37 -14.33 -6.84
N ILE A 507 -22.27 -15.09 -6.85
CA ILE A 507 -21.08 -14.80 -7.66
C ILE A 507 -21.42 -14.89 -9.15
N MET A 508 -22.10 -15.95 -9.59
CA MET A 508 -22.53 -16.09 -10.98
C MET A 508 -23.43 -14.93 -11.41
N ALA A 509 -24.34 -14.47 -10.56
CA ALA A 509 -25.19 -13.32 -10.81
C ALA A 509 -24.39 -11.99 -10.88
N LEU A 510 -23.26 -11.89 -10.16
CA LEU A 510 -22.38 -10.72 -10.16
C LEU A 510 -21.37 -10.69 -11.32
N LEU A 511 -21.07 -11.81 -11.98
CA LEU A 511 -20.10 -11.88 -13.10
C LEU A 511 -20.30 -10.81 -14.19
N PRO A 512 -21.52 -10.48 -14.64
CA PRO A 512 -21.73 -9.40 -15.60
C PRO A 512 -21.20 -8.05 -15.11
N PHE A 513 -21.35 -7.75 -13.82
CA PHE A 513 -20.78 -6.56 -13.19
C PHE A 513 -19.25 -6.64 -13.16
N LEU A 514 -18.64 -7.73 -12.69
CA LEU A 514 -17.18 -7.85 -12.56
C LEU A 514 -16.46 -7.71 -13.91
N ILE A 515 -16.97 -8.39 -14.93
CA ILE A 515 -16.43 -8.30 -16.29
C ILE A 515 -16.74 -6.94 -16.93
N GLY A 516 -17.94 -6.39 -16.70
CA GLY A 516 -18.33 -5.06 -17.17
C GLY A 516 -17.44 -3.95 -16.60
N TYR A 517 -17.18 -3.98 -15.30
CA TYR A 517 -16.28 -3.08 -14.59
C TYR A 517 -14.86 -3.14 -15.14
N THR A 518 -14.34 -4.36 -15.34
CA THR A 518 -13.02 -4.59 -15.94
C THR A 518 -12.94 -4.05 -17.37
N LYS A 519 -13.94 -4.35 -18.22
CA LYS A 519 -14.01 -3.86 -19.61
C LYS A 519 -14.09 -2.33 -19.69
N HIS A 520 -14.79 -1.69 -18.76
CA HIS A 520 -14.88 -0.24 -18.69
C HIS A 520 -13.51 0.38 -18.48
N HIS A 521 -12.78 -0.04 -17.45
CA HIS A 521 -11.44 0.49 -17.13
C HIS A 521 -10.38 0.16 -18.18
N LEU A 522 -10.48 -0.98 -18.87
CA LEU A 522 -9.59 -1.32 -19.99
C LEU A 522 -9.82 -0.45 -21.24
N ARG A 523 -11.07 -0.07 -21.52
CA ARG A 523 -11.45 0.70 -22.72
C ARG A 523 -11.36 2.21 -22.49
N ASP A 524 -11.73 2.68 -21.31
CA ASP A 524 -11.78 4.11 -21.00
C ASP A 524 -10.46 4.63 -20.45
N LYS A 525 -9.54 4.98 -21.36
CA LYS A 525 -8.30 5.69 -21.01
C LYS A 525 -8.52 7.14 -20.53
N LYS A 526 -9.78 7.59 -20.37
CA LYS A 526 -10.15 8.95 -19.95
C LYS A 526 -10.82 9.02 -18.56
N GLY A 527 -11.01 7.89 -17.87
CA GLY A 527 -11.41 7.82 -16.46
C GLY A 527 -10.36 8.43 -15.55
N LYS A 528 -10.26 9.77 -15.56
CA LYS A 528 -9.25 10.53 -14.81
C LYS A 528 -9.47 10.41 -13.31
N GLY A 529 -10.70 10.17 -12.85
CA GLY A 529 -11.04 10.18 -11.42
C GLY A 529 -10.22 9.16 -10.61
N LEU A 530 -10.38 7.87 -10.93
CA LEU A 530 -9.72 6.78 -10.21
C LEU A 530 -8.21 6.76 -10.49
N ALA A 531 -7.80 6.99 -11.74
CA ALA A 531 -6.38 7.06 -12.11
C ALA A 531 -5.63 8.23 -11.44
N ASP A 532 -6.24 9.41 -11.35
CA ASP A 532 -5.66 10.58 -10.67
C ASP A 532 -5.63 10.35 -9.15
N TRP A 533 -6.67 9.72 -8.58
CA TRP A 533 -6.69 9.35 -7.17
C TRP A 533 -5.55 8.37 -6.84
N MET A 534 -5.37 7.31 -7.63
CA MET A 534 -4.25 6.40 -7.43
C MET A 534 -2.90 7.02 -7.73
N SER A 535 -2.77 7.92 -8.70
CA SER A 535 -1.51 8.63 -8.91
C SER A 535 -1.16 9.55 -7.73
N LYS A 536 -2.15 10.08 -7.00
CA LYS A 536 -1.91 10.85 -5.76
C LYS A 536 -1.52 9.95 -4.58
N MET A 537 -2.05 8.73 -4.54
CA MET A 537 -1.79 7.74 -3.49
C MET A 537 -0.57 6.85 -3.76
N ALA A 538 -0.16 6.70 -5.02
CA ALA A 538 0.98 5.90 -5.44
C ALA A 538 2.28 6.62 -5.06
N VAL A 539 3.03 5.99 -4.17
CA VAL A 539 4.29 6.51 -3.63
C VAL A 539 5.39 5.51 -3.97
N THR A 540 5.94 5.55 -5.19
CA THR A 540 7.24 4.93 -5.49
C THR A 540 7.95 5.69 -6.62
N ASP A 541 9.16 6.15 -6.32
CA ASP A 541 10.13 6.73 -7.27
C ASP A 541 11.06 5.64 -7.83
N GLY A 542 10.50 4.46 -8.09
CA GLY A 542 11.18 3.32 -8.68
C GLY A 542 10.68 3.12 -10.10
N SER A 543 11.60 2.93 -11.04
CA SER A 543 11.38 2.77 -12.48
C SER A 543 10.50 1.56 -12.93
N GLN A 544 9.64 1.03 -12.05
CA GLN A 544 8.78 -0.13 -12.29
C GLN A 544 7.33 0.03 -11.80
N ALA A 545 6.96 1.11 -11.09
CA ALA A 545 5.55 1.43 -10.85
C ALA A 545 5.04 2.30 -12.01
N GLY A 546 4.52 1.65 -13.06
CA GLY A 546 3.89 2.33 -14.17
C GLY A 546 2.73 3.22 -13.70
N THR A 547 2.43 4.27 -14.47
CA THR A 547 1.16 4.99 -14.40
C THR A 547 0.01 3.99 -14.26
N TRP A 548 -0.88 4.16 -13.29
CA TRP A 548 -2.04 3.28 -13.11
C TRP A 548 -2.71 3.05 -14.47
N THR A 549 -2.65 1.81 -14.96
CA THR A 549 -3.37 1.39 -16.15
C THR A 549 -4.69 0.75 -15.71
N GLY A 550 -5.76 0.92 -16.48
CA GLY A 550 -7.02 0.21 -16.22
C GLY A 550 -6.87 -1.33 -16.16
N GLU A 551 -5.72 -1.86 -16.56
CA GLU A 551 -5.34 -3.27 -16.44
C GLU A 551 -5.21 -3.75 -15.00
N HIS A 552 -4.92 -2.88 -14.04
CA HIS A 552 -4.85 -3.29 -12.64
C HIS A 552 -6.16 -3.89 -12.13
N VAL A 553 -7.30 -3.41 -12.63
CA VAL A 553 -8.62 -3.99 -12.32
C VAL A 553 -8.68 -5.45 -12.78
N LEU A 554 -8.24 -5.73 -14.01
CA LEU A 554 -8.14 -7.10 -14.50
C LEU A 554 -7.13 -7.93 -13.69
N ARG A 555 -5.98 -7.34 -13.32
CA ARG A 555 -4.95 -8.03 -12.52
C ARG A 555 -5.48 -8.52 -11.18
N TYR A 556 -6.34 -7.75 -10.51
CA TYR A 556 -7.00 -8.19 -9.29
C TYR A 556 -7.99 -9.34 -9.54
N LEU A 557 -8.71 -9.31 -10.66
CA LEU A 557 -9.73 -10.31 -10.97
C LEU A 557 -9.16 -11.63 -11.53
N LEU A 558 -7.93 -11.62 -12.06
CA LEU A 558 -7.32 -12.77 -12.74
C LEU A 558 -7.25 -14.07 -11.90
N PRO A 559 -6.81 -14.05 -10.63
CA PRO A 559 -6.81 -15.26 -9.79
C PRO A 559 -8.21 -15.90 -9.70
N ALA A 560 -9.24 -15.09 -9.45
CA ALA A 560 -10.63 -15.55 -9.43
C ALA A 560 -11.06 -16.14 -10.79
N LEU A 561 -10.71 -15.50 -11.91
CA LEU A 561 -11.01 -16.04 -13.25
C LEU A 561 -10.33 -17.38 -13.51
N CYS A 562 -9.13 -17.59 -12.97
CA CYS A 562 -8.45 -18.88 -13.08
C CYS A 562 -9.28 -20.00 -12.44
N HIS A 563 -9.88 -19.77 -11.28
CA HIS A 563 -10.76 -20.77 -10.64
C HIS A 563 -12.13 -20.87 -11.32
N LEU A 564 -12.80 -19.73 -11.56
CA LEU A 564 -14.15 -19.69 -12.11
C LEU A 564 -14.23 -20.25 -13.54
N SER A 565 -13.17 -20.13 -14.34
CA SER A 565 -13.11 -20.74 -15.67
C SER A 565 -13.02 -22.28 -15.63
N ALA A 566 -12.55 -22.87 -14.54
CA ALA A 566 -12.49 -24.33 -14.39
C ALA A 566 -13.87 -24.94 -14.10
N GLU A 567 -14.76 -24.21 -13.43
CA GLU A 567 -16.11 -24.68 -13.08
C GLU A 567 -17.14 -24.49 -14.21
N GLU A 568 -18.01 -25.48 -14.43
CA GLU A 568 -18.96 -25.46 -15.57
C GLU A 568 -19.96 -24.30 -15.54
N GLY A 569 -20.56 -24.01 -14.37
CA GLY A 569 -21.57 -22.95 -14.23
C GLY A 569 -21.00 -21.55 -14.53
N PRO A 570 -20.01 -21.08 -13.75
CA PRO A 570 -19.37 -19.79 -14.00
C PRO A 570 -18.73 -19.70 -15.39
N ARG A 571 -18.09 -20.77 -15.90
CA ARG A 571 -17.50 -20.78 -17.25
C ARG A 571 -18.53 -20.44 -18.34
N LYS A 572 -19.74 -20.98 -18.27
CA LYS A 572 -20.81 -20.65 -19.24
C LYS A 572 -21.16 -19.16 -19.24
N VAL A 573 -21.18 -18.54 -18.07
CA VAL A 573 -21.42 -17.09 -17.94
C VAL A 573 -20.23 -16.30 -18.47
N LEU A 574 -18.99 -16.69 -18.17
CA LEU A 574 -17.79 -16.03 -18.70
C LEU A 574 -17.72 -16.09 -20.24
N LEU A 575 -18.15 -17.20 -20.84
CA LEU A 575 -18.25 -17.35 -22.29
C LEU A 575 -19.31 -16.45 -22.91
N SER A 576 -20.45 -16.23 -22.24
CA SER A 576 -21.50 -15.32 -22.74
C SER A 576 -21.08 -13.85 -22.62
N LEU A 577 -20.19 -13.55 -21.68
CA LEU A 577 -19.62 -12.22 -21.47
C LEU A 577 -18.38 -11.95 -22.32
N ASP A 578 -17.96 -12.87 -23.20
CA ASP A 578 -16.76 -12.73 -24.04
C ASP A 578 -15.49 -12.45 -23.22
N THR A 579 -15.34 -13.15 -22.08
CA THR A 579 -14.16 -13.06 -21.21
C THR A 579 -12.88 -13.58 -21.89
N PRO A 580 -12.89 -14.68 -22.69
CA PRO A 580 -11.69 -15.12 -23.38
C PRO A 580 -11.04 -14.04 -24.26
N ALA A 581 -11.83 -13.23 -24.97
CA ALA A 581 -11.30 -12.13 -25.76
C ALA A 581 -10.59 -11.08 -24.89
N VAL A 582 -11.13 -10.74 -23.72
CA VAL A 582 -10.49 -9.81 -22.77
C VAL A 582 -9.13 -10.34 -22.31
N LEU A 583 -9.04 -11.63 -22.01
CA LEU A 583 -7.78 -12.27 -21.58
C LEU A 583 -6.75 -12.31 -22.72
N VAL A 584 -7.19 -12.59 -23.95
CA VAL A 584 -6.32 -12.56 -25.13
C VAL A 584 -5.80 -11.14 -25.39
N ASP A 585 -6.66 -10.13 -25.34
CA ASP A 585 -6.26 -8.72 -25.50
C ASP A 585 -5.22 -8.31 -24.44
N PHE A 586 -5.42 -8.74 -23.20
CA PHE A 586 -4.46 -8.52 -22.11
C PHE A 586 -3.10 -9.20 -22.39
N LEU A 587 -3.09 -10.45 -22.86
CA LEU A 587 -1.85 -11.14 -23.24
C LEU A 587 -1.15 -10.49 -24.43
N VAL A 588 -1.91 -10.04 -25.44
CA VAL A 588 -1.36 -9.32 -26.60
C VAL A 588 -0.69 -8.03 -26.15
N HIS A 589 -1.35 -7.26 -25.29
CA HIS A 589 -0.77 -6.03 -24.75
C HIS A 589 0.47 -6.29 -23.90
N GLY A 590 0.39 -7.24 -22.96
CA GLY A 590 1.49 -7.62 -22.09
C GLY A 590 2.72 -8.11 -22.87
N TRP A 591 2.50 -8.92 -23.92
CA TRP A 591 3.57 -9.32 -24.83
C TRP A 591 4.17 -8.12 -25.57
N GLY A 592 3.34 -7.19 -26.05
CA GLY A 592 3.79 -5.94 -26.66
C GLY A 592 4.75 -5.16 -25.76
N VAL A 593 4.41 -5.02 -24.48
CA VAL A 593 5.28 -4.37 -23.47
C VAL A 593 6.57 -5.16 -23.28
N LEU A 594 6.50 -6.49 -23.07
CA LEU A 594 7.67 -7.36 -22.89
C LEU A 594 8.60 -7.41 -24.11
N LYS A 595 8.07 -7.20 -25.32
CA LYS A 595 8.84 -7.13 -26.56
C LYS A 595 9.68 -5.87 -26.64
N THR A 596 9.18 -4.75 -26.12
CA THR A 596 9.92 -3.47 -26.07
C THR A 596 11.00 -3.44 -24.99
N GLN A 597 10.87 -4.27 -23.95
CA GLN A 597 11.88 -4.41 -22.90
C GLN A 597 13.05 -5.27 -23.39
N SER A 598 14.25 -4.69 -23.53
CA SER A 598 15.47 -5.40 -23.93
C SER A 598 16.48 -5.53 -22.79
N GLY A 599 17.09 -6.72 -22.64
CA GLY A 599 18.23 -6.95 -21.75
C GLY A 599 17.88 -7.31 -20.30
N LYS A 600 18.48 -6.59 -19.33
CA LYS A 600 18.55 -6.94 -17.89
C LYS A 600 17.31 -6.56 -17.05
N THR A 601 16.33 -5.90 -17.66
CA THR A 601 15.17 -5.27 -16.98
C THR A 601 13.84 -6.00 -17.18
N VAL A 602 13.84 -7.13 -17.88
CA VAL A 602 12.63 -7.94 -18.07
C VAL A 602 12.27 -8.59 -16.74
N ASN A 603 11.18 -8.11 -16.15
CA ASN A 603 10.61 -8.68 -14.94
C ASN A 603 9.58 -9.75 -15.29
N ARG A 604 9.47 -10.74 -14.41
CA ARG A 604 8.34 -11.69 -14.40
C ARG A 604 7.05 -10.92 -14.12
N ASP A 605 5.99 -11.26 -14.84
CA ASP A 605 4.64 -10.74 -14.59
C ASP A 605 3.69 -11.92 -14.34
N PRO A 606 3.45 -12.29 -13.07
CA PRO A 606 2.56 -13.40 -12.72
C PRO A 606 1.15 -13.25 -13.28
N SER A 607 0.68 -12.01 -13.51
CA SER A 607 -0.64 -11.79 -14.09
C SER A 607 -0.75 -12.37 -15.51
N LEU A 608 0.32 -12.32 -16.32
CA LEU A 608 0.31 -12.95 -17.64
C LEU A 608 0.26 -14.48 -17.55
N GLU A 609 0.92 -15.05 -16.54
CA GLU A 609 0.92 -16.48 -16.28
C GLU A 609 -0.48 -16.95 -15.82
N THR A 610 -1.10 -16.26 -14.88
CA THR A 610 -2.48 -16.55 -14.43
C THR A 610 -3.50 -16.40 -15.56
N ALA A 611 -3.35 -15.39 -16.43
CA ALA A 611 -4.21 -15.24 -17.61
C ALA A 611 -4.07 -16.43 -18.57
N CYS A 612 -2.86 -16.97 -18.72
CA CYS A 612 -2.65 -18.19 -19.50
C CYS A 612 -3.35 -19.40 -18.87
N SER A 613 -3.24 -19.58 -17.55
CA SER A 613 -3.93 -20.66 -16.82
C SER A 613 -5.46 -20.57 -16.97
N ALA A 614 -6.03 -19.38 -16.87
CA ALA A 614 -7.45 -19.17 -17.11
C ALA A 614 -7.87 -19.50 -18.56
N LEU A 615 -7.06 -19.10 -19.54
CA LEU A 615 -7.27 -19.46 -20.95
C LEU A 615 -7.16 -20.96 -21.20
N LEU A 616 -6.26 -21.65 -20.50
CA LEU A 616 -6.05 -23.08 -20.61
C LEU A 616 -7.32 -23.85 -20.21
N ASN A 617 -8.03 -23.40 -19.17
CA ASN A 617 -9.31 -23.98 -18.78
C ASN A 617 -10.33 -23.93 -19.92
N PHE A 618 -10.48 -22.79 -20.60
CA PHE A 618 -11.36 -22.68 -21.78
C PHE A 618 -10.88 -23.58 -22.94
N VAL A 619 -9.57 -23.61 -23.20
CA VAL A 619 -9.00 -24.43 -24.29
C VAL A 619 -9.25 -25.91 -24.06
N VAL A 620 -9.15 -26.38 -22.82
CA VAL A 620 -9.40 -27.78 -22.44
C VAL A 620 -10.88 -28.13 -22.51
N THR A 621 -11.73 -27.26 -21.99
CA THR A 621 -13.15 -27.59 -21.72
C THR A 621 -14.10 -27.23 -22.87
N GLU A 622 -13.73 -26.29 -23.75
CA GLU A 622 -14.61 -25.74 -24.80
C GLU A 622 -14.02 -25.88 -26.22
N PRO A 623 -13.66 -27.09 -26.68
CA PRO A 623 -12.91 -27.29 -27.92
C PRO A 623 -13.61 -26.76 -29.17
N GLU A 624 -14.94 -26.80 -29.23
CA GLU A 624 -15.69 -26.26 -30.37
C GLU A 624 -15.62 -24.72 -30.45
N ARG A 625 -15.61 -24.05 -29.30
CA ARG A 625 -15.43 -22.59 -29.24
C ARG A 625 -14.02 -22.22 -29.68
N VAL A 626 -13.00 -22.96 -29.23
CA VAL A 626 -11.60 -22.72 -29.63
C VAL A 626 -11.41 -22.80 -31.15
N ARG A 627 -12.13 -23.71 -31.82
CA ARG A 627 -12.04 -23.87 -33.28
C ARG A 627 -12.74 -22.77 -34.08
N THR A 628 -13.76 -22.13 -33.50
CA THR A 628 -14.68 -21.24 -34.23
C THR A 628 -14.51 -19.77 -33.90
N ASP A 629 -14.07 -19.46 -32.68
CA ASP A 629 -13.99 -18.09 -32.17
C ASP A 629 -12.68 -17.40 -32.60
N ALA A 630 -12.79 -16.15 -33.06
CA ALA A 630 -11.66 -15.39 -33.61
C ALA A 630 -10.61 -15.01 -32.54
N CYS A 631 -11.01 -14.94 -31.27
CA CYS A 631 -10.07 -14.65 -30.18
C CYS A 631 -9.01 -15.75 -30.04
N PHE A 632 -9.37 -17.03 -30.19
CA PHE A 632 -8.41 -18.13 -30.10
C PHE A 632 -7.51 -18.23 -31.33
N ALA A 633 -7.97 -17.81 -32.50
CA ALA A 633 -7.09 -17.63 -33.67
C ALA A 633 -6.05 -16.52 -33.43
N SER A 634 -6.46 -15.42 -32.79
CA SER A 634 -5.56 -14.33 -32.39
C SER A 634 -4.56 -14.79 -31.33
N LEU A 635 -5.00 -15.62 -30.37
CA LEU A 635 -4.15 -16.25 -29.38
C LEU A 635 -3.12 -17.19 -30.02
N ASP A 636 -3.52 -18.08 -30.93
CA ASP A 636 -2.60 -18.99 -31.64
C ASP A 636 -1.53 -18.22 -32.44
N ALA A 637 -1.91 -17.09 -33.06
CA ALA A 637 -0.97 -16.20 -33.74
C ALA A 637 0.02 -15.55 -32.77
N LEU A 638 -0.47 -15.03 -31.63
CA LEU A 638 0.38 -14.47 -30.57
C LEU A 638 1.38 -15.49 -30.05
N LEU A 639 0.93 -16.71 -29.72
CA LEU A 639 1.76 -17.77 -29.17
C LEU A 639 2.84 -18.21 -30.18
N SER A 640 2.47 -18.31 -31.45
CA SER A 640 3.40 -18.63 -32.54
C SER A 640 4.48 -17.56 -32.75
N GLU A 641 4.15 -16.28 -32.57
CA GLU A 641 5.09 -15.17 -32.63
C GLU A 641 5.99 -15.10 -31.38
N ALA A 642 5.40 -15.28 -30.20
CA ALA A 642 6.06 -15.00 -28.94
C ALA A 642 7.01 -16.11 -28.47
N LEU A 643 6.62 -17.37 -28.62
CA LEU A 643 7.38 -18.51 -28.08
C LEU A 643 8.85 -18.55 -28.54
N PRO A 644 9.20 -18.36 -29.83
CA PRO A 644 10.60 -18.36 -30.27
C PRO A 644 11.45 -17.28 -29.60
N SER A 645 10.85 -16.13 -29.29
CA SER A 645 11.52 -15.00 -28.63
C SER A 645 11.68 -15.22 -27.13
N LEU A 646 10.79 -15.99 -26.51
CA LEU A 646 10.78 -16.29 -25.07
C LEU A 646 11.84 -17.31 -24.65
N LEU A 647 12.22 -18.24 -25.55
CA LEU A 647 13.20 -19.31 -25.25
C LEU A 647 14.53 -18.81 -24.65
N TYR A 648 14.93 -17.59 -25.01
CA TYR A 648 16.21 -17.01 -24.59
C TYR A 648 16.10 -16.11 -23.35
N LYS A 649 14.90 -16.01 -22.75
CA LYS A 649 14.62 -15.17 -21.58
C LYS A 649 14.37 -16.06 -20.35
N SER A 650 15.43 -16.55 -19.71
CA SER A 650 15.34 -17.49 -18.58
C SER A 650 14.50 -16.99 -17.38
N ARG A 651 14.42 -15.67 -17.17
CA ARG A 651 13.55 -15.06 -16.13
C ARG A 651 12.06 -15.20 -16.41
N LEU A 652 11.68 -15.51 -17.65
CA LEU A 652 10.31 -15.71 -18.10
C LEU A 652 10.01 -17.19 -18.37
N LEU A 653 10.73 -18.11 -17.73
CA LEU A 653 10.59 -19.56 -17.98
C LEU A 653 9.16 -20.05 -17.72
N VAL A 654 8.54 -19.64 -16.62
CA VAL A 654 7.16 -20.02 -16.26
C VAL A 654 6.15 -19.50 -17.31
N LEU A 655 6.28 -18.25 -17.75
CA LEU A 655 5.49 -17.71 -18.87
C LEU A 655 5.74 -18.47 -20.18
N THR A 656 6.99 -18.87 -20.45
CA THR A 656 7.34 -19.67 -21.64
C THR A 656 6.67 -21.04 -21.59
N ALA A 657 6.63 -21.67 -20.41
CA ALA A 657 5.92 -22.93 -20.20
C ALA A 657 4.42 -22.76 -20.46
N ASN A 658 3.80 -21.71 -19.92
CA ASN A 658 2.41 -21.38 -20.18
C ASN A 658 2.10 -21.20 -21.67
N PHE A 659 2.92 -20.43 -22.39
CA PHE A 659 2.75 -20.18 -23.83
C PHE A 659 2.94 -21.47 -24.66
N CYS A 660 3.94 -22.28 -24.31
CA CYS A 660 4.19 -23.57 -24.94
C CYS A 660 2.98 -24.51 -24.76
N THR A 661 2.51 -24.67 -23.53
CA THR A 661 1.37 -25.52 -23.19
C THR A 661 0.10 -25.07 -23.90
N LEU A 662 -0.27 -23.79 -23.81
CA LEU A 662 -1.43 -23.25 -24.50
C LEU A 662 -1.37 -23.48 -26.01
N GLY A 663 -0.21 -23.21 -26.62
CA GLY A 663 -0.06 -23.35 -28.07
C GLY A 663 -0.20 -24.81 -28.52
N LEU A 664 0.39 -25.77 -27.80
CA LEU A 664 0.21 -27.19 -28.09
C LEU A 664 -1.25 -27.64 -27.86
N MET A 665 -1.90 -27.14 -26.81
CA MET A 665 -3.29 -27.46 -26.50
C MET A 665 -4.29 -26.89 -27.51
N ILE A 666 -4.00 -25.75 -28.13
CA ILE A 666 -4.77 -25.23 -29.26
C ILE A 666 -4.47 -26.04 -30.53
N ASN A 667 -3.19 -26.34 -30.81
CA ASN A 667 -2.81 -27.02 -32.03
C ASN A 667 -3.30 -28.48 -32.10
N ARG A 668 -3.46 -29.19 -30.96
CA ARG A 668 -4.10 -30.53 -30.92
C ARG A 668 -5.58 -30.52 -31.31
N LEU A 669 -6.24 -29.36 -31.31
CA LEU A 669 -7.65 -29.22 -31.68
C LEU A 669 -7.86 -28.87 -33.16
N LYS A 670 -6.79 -28.50 -33.88
CA LYS A 670 -6.86 -28.15 -35.29
C LYS A 670 -7.23 -29.36 -36.15
N PRO A 671 -7.93 -29.14 -37.28
CA PRO A 671 -8.31 -30.22 -38.18
C PRO A 671 -7.07 -30.93 -38.75
N THR A 672 -7.23 -32.20 -39.11
CA THR A 672 -6.16 -33.03 -39.66
C THR A 672 -5.63 -32.42 -40.96
N LEU A 673 -4.33 -32.07 -40.94
CA LEU A 673 -3.60 -31.57 -42.12
C LEU A 673 -2.60 -32.63 -42.59
N ILE A 674 -2.69 -32.98 -43.87
CA ILE A 674 -1.81 -33.96 -44.53
C ILE A 674 -0.56 -33.27 -45.13
N GLY A 675 -0.57 -31.94 -45.26
CA GLY A 675 0.55 -31.14 -45.76
C GLY A 675 1.43 -30.56 -44.65
N LEU A 676 2.63 -30.10 -45.04
CA LEU A 676 3.55 -29.38 -44.17
C LEU A 676 2.83 -28.14 -43.59
N GLY A 677 2.92 -27.94 -42.27
CA GLY A 677 2.35 -26.75 -41.62
C GLY A 677 2.91 -25.45 -42.19
N ASN A 678 2.24 -24.32 -41.96
CA ASN A 678 2.76 -23.02 -42.40
C ASN A 678 4.09 -22.68 -41.68
N SER A 679 4.88 -21.74 -42.21
CA SER A 679 6.20 -21.40 -41.65
C SER A 679 6.16 -20.99 -40.18
N SER A 680 5.10 -20.28 -39.75
CA SER A 680 4.89 -19.92 -38.35
C SER A 680 4.63 -21.13 -37.45
N GLN A 681 3.87 -22.12 -37.91
CA GLN A 681 3.59 -23.36 -37.17
C GLN A 681 4.85 -24.20 -37.04
N GLN A 682 5.63 -24.34 -38.12
CA GLN A 682 6.91 -25.05 -38.07
C GLN A 682 7.84 -24.38 -37.04
N LEU A 683 7.94 -23.05 -37.07
CA LEU A 683 8.76 -22.31 -36.11
C LEU A 683 8.26 -22.48 -34.66
N PHE A 684 6.94 -22.47 -34.44
CA PHE A 684 6.34 -22.74 -33.14
C PHE A 684 6.72 -24.14 -32.64
N PHE A 685 6.50 -25.19 -33.44
CA PHE A 685 6.82 -26.57 -33.03
C PHE A 685 8.32 -26.78 -32.81
N SER A 686 9.19 -26.26 -33.68
CA SER A 686 10.64 -26.31 -33.45
C SER A 686 11.02 -25.60 -32.15
N SER A 687 10.34 -24.50 -31.80
CA SER A 687 10.58 -23.77 -30.55
C SER A 687 10.08 -24.54 -29.33
N ALA A 688 8.88 -25.12 -29.40
CA ALA A 688 8.29 -25.96 -28.36
C ALA A 688 9.15 -27.20 -28.07
N LEU A 689 9.63 -27.89 -29.12
CA LEU A 689 10.50 -29.06 -28.96
C LEU A 689 11.83 -28.69 -28.27
N ARG A 690 12.46 -27.57 -28.66
CA ARG A 690 13.67 -27.08 -28.00
C ARG A 690 13.43 -26.74 -26.53
N PHE A 691 12.29 -26.13 -26.22
CA PHE A 691 11.89 -25.81 -24.85
C PHE A 691 11.71 -27.07 -24.00
N LEU A 692 10.91 -28.02 -24.48
CA LEU A 692 10.61 -29.27 -23.76
C LEU A 692 11.85 -30.13 -23.53
N ARG A 693 12.78 -30.14 -24.48
CA ARG A 693 14.09 -30.80 -24.33
C ARG A 693 14.92 -30.18 -23.19
N GLY A 694 14.81 -28.87 -22.96
CA GLY A 694 15.65 -28.15 -22.01
C GLY A 694 15.37 -28.43 -20.53
N ALA A 695 14.26 -29.11 -20.20
CA ALA A 695 13.84 -29.34 -18.82
C ALA A 695 14.70 -30.37 -18.08
N LEU A 696 15.17 -31.41 -18.78
CA LEU A 696 15.85 -32.56 -18.20
C LEU A 696 17.28 -32.69 -18.74
N GLN A 697 18.20 -33.14 -17.88
CA GLN A 697 19.58 -33.43 -18.27
C GLN A 697 20.09 -34.72 -17.60
N ALA A 698 20.97 -35.43 -18.28
CA ALA A 698 21.75 -36.52 -17.69
C ALA A 698 22.96 -35.93 -16.95
N VAL A 699 23.20 -36.39 -15.72
CA VAL A 699 24.39 -36.00 -14.93
C VAL A 699 25.36 -37.17 -14.91
N GLU A 700 26.61 -36.92 -15.30
CA GLU A 700 27.66 -37.93 -15.28
C GLU A 700 27.91 -38.40 -13.84
N GLY A 701 27.70 -39.69 -13.58
CA GLY A 701 28.05 -40.35 -12.31
C GLY A 701 26.90 -40.62 -11.32
N GLU A 702 25.73 -39.99 -11.47
CA GLU A 702 24.61 -40.16 -10.53
C GLU A 702 23.49 -41.11 -11.01
N GLY A 703 23.54 -41.57 -12.26
CA GLY A 703 22.63 -42.59 -12.81
C GLY A 703 21.15 -42.17 -12.94
N GLN A 704 20.70 -41.05 -12.37
CA GLN A 704 19.34 -40.52 -12.51
C GLN A 704 19.30 -39.24 -13.36
N VAL A 705 18.23 -39.08 -14.14
CA VAL A 705 17.94 -37.82 -14.84
C VAL A 705 17.56 -36.76 -13.82
N GLN A 706 18.15 -35.58 -13.92
CA GLN A 706 17.80 -34.44 -13.08
C GLN A 706 17.17 -33.32 -13.87
N VAL A 707 16.42 -32.48 -13.16
CA VAL A 707 15.94 -31.20 -13.68
C VAL A 707 17.16 -30.32 -13.99
N SER A 708 17.16 -29.70 -15.16
CA SER A 708 18.30 -28.87 -15.58
C SER A 708 18.47 -27.65 -14.65
N PRO A 709 19.68 -27.12 -14.46
CA PRO A 709 19.94 -25.99 -13.57
C PRO A 709 19.16 -24.73 -13.92
N LEU A 710 18.78 -24.58 -15.19
CA LEU A 710 17.94 -23.47 -15.67
C LEU A 710 16.49 -23.59 -15.19
N TRP A 711 15.99 -24.83 -15.05
CA TRP A 711 14.63 -25.13 -14.65
C TRP A 711 14.49 -25.37 -13.15
N ALA A 712 15.54 -25.82 -12.47
CA ALA A 712 15.51 -26.18 -11.06
C ALA A 712 14.89 -25.10 -10.14
N PRO A 713 15.17 -23.79 -10.31
CA PRO A 713 14.55 -22.74 -9.47
C PRO A 713 13.04 -22.58 -9.68
N TRP A 714 12.50 -23.07 -10.80
CA TRP A 714 11.13 -22.86 -11.25
C TRP A 714 10.35 -24.18 -11.41
N TRP A 715 10.93 -25.31 -11.02
CA TRP A 715 10.39 -26.63 -11.33
C TRP A 715 9.04 -26.87 -10.67
N GLU A 716 8.88 -26.47 -9.40
CA GLU A 716 7.60 -26.55 -8.68
C GLU A 716 6.47 -25.85 -9.46
N GLU A 717 6.74 -24.69 -10.05
CA GLU A 717 5.75 -23.90 -10.79
C GLU A 717 5.55 -24.37 -12.25
N ALA A 718 6.57 -24.99 -12.87
CA ALA A 718 6.58 -25.29 -14.30
C ALA A 718 6.44 -26.77 -14.66
N CYS A 719 6.62 -27.69 -13.71
CA CYS A 719 6.65 -29.14 -13.99
C CYS A 719 5.33 -29.67 -14.55
N GLU A 720 4.20 -29.27 -13.98
CA GLU A 720 2.87 -29.66 -14.48
C GLU A 720 2.60 -29.13 -15.90
N LEU A 721 3.04 -27.91 -16.19
CA LEU A 721 2.95 -27.35 -17.55
C LEU A 721 3.82 -28.12 -18.55
N TRP A 722 5.01 -28.55 -18.14
CA TRP A 722 5.89 -29.39 -18.97
C TRP A 722 5.27 -30.76 -19.25
N ARG A 723 4.72 -31.44 -18.23
CA ARG A 723 4.03 -32.74 -18.38
C ARG A 723 2.83 -32.59 -19.31
N LEU A 724 1.99 -31.59 -19.09
CA LEU A 724 0.82 -31.32 -19.92
C LEU A 724 1.20 -30.98 -21.37
N SER A 725 2.32 -30.26 -21.58
CA SER A 725 2.86 -30.00 -22.92
C SER A 725 3.26 -31.28 -23.66
N LEU A 726 3.87 -32.27 -22.98
CA LEU A 726 4.23 -33.55 -23.60
C LEU A 726 2.98 -34.33 -24.05
N GLN A 727 1.95 -34.37 -23.20
CA GLN A 727 0.67 -35.00 -23.55
C GLN A 727 -0.01 -34.28 -24.73
N ALA A 728 -0.01 -32.94 -24.70
CA ALA A 728 -0.54 -32.12 -25.78
C ALA A 728 0.22 -32.33 -27.10
N LEU A 729 1.55 -32.50 -27.05
CA LEU A 729 2.38 -32.83 -28.20
C LEU A 729 1.98 -34.17 -28.82
N GLY A 730 1.72 -35.21 -28.01
CA GLY A 730 1.18 -36.48 -28.49
C GLY A 730 -0.16 -36.31 -29.22
N GLY A 731 -1.06 -35.50 -28.67
CA GLY A 731 -2.32 -35.11 -29.32
C GLY A 731 -2.13 -34.36 -30.65
N CYS A 732 -1.12 -33.47 -30.72
CA CYS A 732 -0.76 -32.78 -31.95
C CYS A 732 -0.27 -33.78 -33.02
N VAL A 733 0.62 -34.71 -32.67
CA VAL A 733 1.11 -35.74 -33.60
C VAL A 733 -0.03 -36.62 -34.13
N ASN A 734 -1.01 -36.93 -33.28
CA ASN A 734 -2.17 -37.72 -33.66
C ASN A 734 -3.07 -37.04 -34.70
N THR A 735 -3.18 -35.71 -34.62
CA THR A 735 -3.99 -34.89 -35.54
C THR A 735 -3.18 -34.42 -36.76
N GLN A 736 -1.87 -34.25 -36.62
CA GLN A 736 -1.00 -33.67 -37.64
C GLN A 736 0.29 -34.50 -37.76
N PRO A 737 0.31 -35.55 -38.61
CA PRO A 737 1.44 -36.48 -38.69
C PRO A 737 2.78 -35.86 -39.11
N TRP A 738 2.76 -34.73 -39.83
CA TRP A 738 3.98 -33.99 -40.21
C TRP A 738 4.77 -33.48 -39.00
N ILE A 739 4.16 -33.36 -37.82
CA ILE A 739 4.89 -32.97 -36.60
C ILE A 739 5.90 -34.05 -36.21
N ALA A 740 5.58 -35.33 -36.44
CA ALA A 740 6.49 -36.42 -36.15
C ALA A 740 7.75 -36.38 -37.03
N THR A 741 7.67 -35.82 -38.25
CA THR A 741 8.87 -35.64 -39.09
C THR A 741 9.78 -34.58 -38.49
N ILE A 742 9.24 -33.45 -38.03
CA ILE A 742 10.03 -32.40 -37.34
C ILE A 742 10.65 -32.92 -36.05
N ILE A 743 9.89 -33.67 -35.25
CA ILE A 743 10.40 -34.30 -34.01
C ILE A 743 11.66 -35.14 -34.28
N ARG A 744 11.68 -35.83 -35.42
CA ARG A 744 12.83 -36.65 -35.85
C ARG A 744 13.96 -35.78 -36.42
N GLU A 745 13.65 -34.86 -37.33
CA GLU A 745 14.63 -34.04 -38.07
C GLU A 745 15.38 -33.03 -37.18
N GLU A 746 14.70 -32.43 -36.19
CA GLU A 746 15.31 -31.53 -35.21
C GLU A 746 16.06 -32.29 -34.10
N GLY A 747 16.09 -33.62 -34.17
CA GLY A 747 16.80 -34.49 -33.23
C GLY A 747 16.18 -34.55 -31.83
N TRP A 748 14.95 -34.05 -31.62
CA TRP A 748 14.30 -34.12 -30.31
C TRP A 748 14.17 -35.56 -29.83
N LEU A 749 13.65 -36.45 -30.68
CA LEU A 749 13.48 -37.87 -30.35
C LEU A 749 14.80 -38.54 -29.99
N GLN A 750 15.85 -38.31 -30.78
CA GLN A 750 17.17 -38.89 -30.55
C GLN A 750 17.76 -38.43 -29.20
N ASN A 751 17.60 -37.15 -28.85
CA ASN A 751 18.07 -36.62 -27.57
C ASN A 751 17.31 -37.25 -26.39
N ILE A 752 15.99 -37.35 -26.47
CA ILE A 752 15.17 -37.99 -25.43
C ILE A 752 15.54 -39.47 -25.26
N LEU A 753 15.70 -40.20 -26.35
CA LEU A 753 16.13 -41.60 -26.29
C LEU A 753 17.52 -41.74 -25.66
N SER A 754 18.48 -40.89 -26.04
CA SER A 754 19.82 -40.91 -25.43
C SER A 754 19.79 -40.62 -23.93
N LEU A 755 18.91 -39.72 -23.49
CA LEU A 755 18.72 -39.40 -22.08
C LEU A 755 18.12 -40.58 -21.31
N LEU A 756 17.13 -41.26 -21.88
CA LEU A 756 16.51 -42.45 -21.29
C LEU A 756 17.45 -43.68 -21.28
N GLU A 757 18.32 -43.84 -22.29
CA GLU A 757 19.36 -44.87 -22.35
C GLU A 757 20.45 -44.65 -21.30
N SER A 758 20.80 -43.38 -21.02
CA SER A 758 21.86 -43.03 -20.07
C SER A 758 21.41 -43.02 -18.60
N SER A 759 20.16 -43.37 -18.29
CA SER A 759 19.55 -43.18 -16.98
C SER A 759 18.78 -44.38 -16.45
N CYS A 760 18.88 -44.59 -15.14
CA CYS A 760 18.16 -45.60 -14.36
C CYS A 760 16.79 -45.12 -13.86
N GLY A 761 16.43 -43.85 -14.04
CA GLY A 761 15.11 -43.30 -13.70
C GLY A 761 14.93 -41.82 -14.09
N LEU A 762 13.67 -41.44 -14.29
CA LEU A 762 13.20 -40.05 -14.45
C LEU A 762 12.93 -39.40 -13.07
N PRO A 763 12.77 -38.06 -12.99
CA PRO A 763 12.63 -37.36 -11.71
C PRO A 763 11.47 -37.84 -10.84
N ASP A 764 10.36 -38.25 -11.47
CA ASP A 764 9.15 -38.73 -10.79
C ASP A 764 8.28 -39.59 -11.74
N PRO A 765 7.36 -40.42 -11.21
CA PRO A 765 6.49 -41.27 -12.02
C PRO A 765 5.59 -40.52 -13.02
N HIS A 766 5.06 -39.35 -12.65
CA HIS A 766 4.17 -38.58 -13.54
C HIS A 766 4.93 -38.04 -14.76
N SER A 767 6.19 -37.62 -14.57
CA SER A 767 7.08 -37.24 -15.67
C SER A 767 7.37 -38.43 -16.62
N GLN A 768 7.48 -39.64 -16.08
CA GLN A 768 7.63 -40.86 -16.89
C GLN A 768 6.38 -41.15 -17.71
N GLU A 769 5.20 -41.10 -17.09
CA GLU A 769 3.92 -41.33 -17.77
C GLU A 769 3.68 -40.34 -18.92
N ALA A 770 3.91 -39.04 -18.67
CA ALA A 770 3.74 -38.00 -19.68
C ALA A 770 4.69 -38.19 -20.89
N LEU A 771 5.94 -38.58 -20.63
CA LEU A 771 6.91 -38.86 -21.69
C LEU A 771 6.59 -40.14 -22.45
N GLU A 772 6.17 -41.19 -21.75
CA GLU A 772 5.72 -42.44 -22.34
C GLU A 772 4.54 -42.21 -23.30
N GLU A 773 3.54 -41.43 -22.88
CA GLU A 773 2.37 -41.11 -23.70
C GLU A 773 2.76 -40.39 -25.01
N ALA A 774 3.65 -39.40 -24.91
CA ALA A 774 4.16 -38.69 -26.08
C ALA A 774 4.90 -39.63 -27.06
N LEU A 775 5.80 -40.48 -26.54
CA LEU A 775 6.53 -41.45 -27.35
C LEU A 775 5.60 -42.49 -27.99
N CYS A 776 4.57 -42.93 -27.27
CA CYS A 776 3.55 -43.83 -27.80
C CYS A 776 2.83 -43.22 -29.02
N ALA A 777 2.37 -41.96 -28.90
CA ALA A 777 1.71 -41.27 -30.01
C ALA A 777 2.63 -41.10 -31.24
N ILE A 778 3.90 -40.74 -31.00
CA ILE A 778 4.91 -40.61 -32.05
C ILE A 778 5.16 -41.95 -32.76
N ALA A 779 5.34 -43.04 -32.00
CA ALA A 779 5.58 -44.37 -32.54
C ALA A 779 4.38 -44.91 -33.35
N GLN A 780 3.15 -44.57 -32.94
CA GLN A 780 1.94 -44.98 -33.66
C GLN A 780 1.77 -44.26 -35.00
N LYS A 781 2.20 -43.00 -35.11
CA LYS A 781 1.94 -42.15 -36.28
C LYS A 781 3.10 -42.09 -37.26
N CYS A 782 4.33 -42.38 -36.83
CA CYS A 782 5.52 -42.34 -37.68
C CYS A 782 6.31 -43.64 -37.60
N SER A 783 6.31 -44.41 -38.70
CA SER A 783 7.03 -45.68 -38.81
C SER A 783 8.54 -45.52 -38.62
N PHE A 784 9.10 -44.40 -39.08
CA PHE A 784 10.51 -44.09 -38.90
C PHE A 784 10.88 -43.82 -37.45
N CYS A 785 10.11 -42.97 -36.75
CA CYS A 785 10.32 -42.74 -35.32
C CYS A 785 10.15 -44.02 -34.51
N ARG A 786 9.16 -44.84 -34.88
CA ARG A 786 8.97 -46.17 -34.28
C ARG A 786 10.21 -47.04 -34.42
N GLN A 787 10.81 -47.08 -35.60
CA GLN A 787 12.03 -47.86 -35.84
C GLN A 787 13.18 -47.35 -34.98
N ASP A 788 13.36 -46.04 -34.86
CA ASP A 788 14.39 -45.44 -34.01
C ASP A 788 14.18 -45.83 -32.54
N ILE A 789 12.94 -45.74 -32.02
CA ILE A 789 12.59 -46.14 -30.64
C ILE A 789 12.83 -47.64 -30.43
N SER A 790 12.42 -48.49 -31.38
CA SER A 790 12.64 -49.94 -31.32
C SER A 790 14.12 -50.32 -31.28
N ILE A 791 14.99 -49.55 -31.95
CA ILE A 791 16.45 -49.78 -31.92
C ILE A 791 17.01 -49.46 -30.54
N SER A 792 16.62 -48.33 -29.96
CA SER A 792 17.01 -47.94 -28.59
C SER A 792 16.55 -48.96 -27.55
N MET A 793 15.31 -49.44 -27.63
CA MET A 793 14.74 -50.39 -26.66
C MET A 793 15.35 -51.81 -26.72
N LYS A 794 16.14 -52.14 -27.76
CA LYS A 794 16.84 -53.42 -27.89
C LYS A 794 18.23 -53.43 -27.28
N ARG A 795 18.75 -52.28 -26.82
CA ARG A 795 20.05 -52.19 -26.15
C ARG A 795 19.89 -52.70 -24.71
N GLU A 796 20.72 -53.67 -24.30
CA GLU A 796 20.61 -54.38 -23.00
C GLU A 796 21.14 -53.59 -21.79
N THR A 797 20.91 -52.28 -21.75
CA THR A 797 21.26 -51.43 -20.60
C THR A 797 20.03 -51.30 -19.68
N ALA A 798 20.25 -51.20 -18.36
CA ALA A 798 19.20 -51.15 -17.36
C ALA A 798 18.50 -49.77 -17.36
N ASP A 799 17.73 -49.50 -18.41
CA ASP A 799 17.35 -48.15 -18.83
C ASP A 799 15.93 -47.77 -18.41
N SER A 800 15.71 -46.48 -18.15
CA SER A 800 14.37 -45.89 -17.90
C SER A 800 13.36 -46.23 -19.00
N LEU A 801 13.83 -46.45 -20.24
CA LEU A 801 13.01 -46.82 -21.39
C LEU A 801 12.33 -48.19 -21.19
N HIS A 802 12.96 -49.13 -20.47
CA HIS A 802 12.34 -50.41 -20.17
C HIS A 802 11.22 -50.30 -19.13
N CYS A 803 11.19 -49.23 -18.33
CA CYS A 803 10.14 -48.98 -17.34
C CYS A 803 8.83 -48.45 -17.97
N MET A 804 8.75 -48.32 -19.30
CA MET A 804 7.58 -47.83 -20.05
C MET A 804 6.77 -48.98 -20.68
N PRO A 805 5.75 -49.55 -19.99
CA PRO A 805 5.03 -50.75 -20.42
C PRO A 805 4.11 -50.55 -21.63
N GLN A 806 3.46 -49.40 -21.76
CA GLN A 806 2.57 -49.08 -22.89
C GLN A 806 3.36 -48.91 -24.18
N LEU A 807 4.52 -48.23 -24.10
CA LEU A 807 5.40 -48.08 -25.24
C LEU A 807 5.86 -49.46 -25.73
N ARG A 808 6.28 -50.34 -24.82
CA ARG A 808 6.66 -51.72 -25.14
C ARG A 808 5.54 -52.46 -25.86
N LYS A 809 4.31 -52.36 -25.34
CA LYS A 809 3.13 -53.03 -25.91
C LYS A 809 2.86 -52.59 -27.35
N ILE A 810 2.97 -51.29 -27.64
CA ILE A 810 2.76 -50.73 -29.00
C ILE A 810 3.83 -51.23 -29.97
N LEU A 811 5.08 -51.32 -29.52
CA LEU A 811 6.16 -51.80 -30.37
C LEU A 811 6.00 -53.29 -30.71
N MET A 812 5.50 -54.11 -29.77
CA MET A 812 5.28 -55.55 -29.98
C MET A 812 4.00 -55.89 -30.78
N SER A 813 2.94 -55.08 -30.69
CA SER A 813 1.62 -55.41 -31.27
C SER A 813 1.55 -55.41 -32.80
N GLN A 814 2.51 -54.83 -33.52
CA GLN A 814 2.55 -54.83 -35.00
C GLN A 814 3.70 -55.62 -35.63
N ASP A 815 4.66 -56.11 -34.84
CA ASP A 815 5.60 -57.13 -35.33
C ASP A 815 4.85 -58.42 -35.72
N HIS A 816 3.69 -58.67 -35.10
CA HIS A 816 2.76 -59.74 -35.47
C HIS A 816 1.94 -59.47 -36.75
N GLU A 817 1.65 -58.22 -37.11
CA GLU A 817 0.93 -57.90 -38.37
C GLU A 817 1.84 -58.04 -39.61
N LEU A 818 3.15 -57.79 -39.46
CA LEU A 818 4.12 -57.99 -40.54
C LEU A 818 4.47 -59.47 -40.79
N TRP A 819 4.30 -60.34 -39.79
CA TRP A 819 4.45 -61.80 -39.97
C TRP A 819 3.17 -62.51 -40.45
N GLY A 820 1.99 -61.89 -40.27
CA GLY A 820 0.71 -62.44 -40.72
C GLY A 820 0.45 -62.37 -42.23
N ASN A 821 1.14 -61.49 -42.96
CA ASN A 821 0.95 -61.32 -44.41
C ASN A 821 1.98 -62.04 -45.30
N ASN A 822 2.93 -62.78 -44.72
CA ASN A 822 3.95 -63.54 -45.46
C ASN A 822 3.74 -65.06 -45.44
N SER A 823 2.55 -65.54 -45.07
CA SER A 823 2.20 -66.98 -45.05
C SER A 823 1.13 -67.36 -46.09
N ASN A 824 0.96 -66.57 -47.14
CA ASN A 824 0.26 -66.96 -48.37
C ASN A 824 1.04 -66.45 -49.60
N ILE A 825 2.03 -67.22 -50.05
CA ILE A 825 2.41 -67.52 -51.45
C ILE A 825 3.22 -68.80 -51.43
#